data_AF-A0A2T2WFH6-F1
#
_entry.id   AF-A0A2T2WFH6-F1
#
_cell.length_a   1.000
_cell.length_b   1.000
_cell.length_c   1.000
_cell.angle_alpha   90.00
_cell.angle_beta   90.00
_cell.angle_gamma   90.00
#
_symmetry.space_group_name_H-M   'P 1'
#
loop_
_entity.id
_entity.type
_entity.pdbx_description
1 polymer ?
#
loop_
_entity_poly.entity_id
_entity_poly.type
_entity_poly.pdbx_seq_one_letter_code
_entity_poly.pdbx_strand_id
1 'polypeptide(L)'
;MDYRDTLNLPETDFPMKANLPEREPERLQYWESQNLYAAQRRQRAGRPKFVLHDGPPYANGDIHTGTALNKVLKDIINRYWSQAGYDVVYVPGWDTHGLPIEMRALKQLNVSQHQIEPLKLRHESRQVATHYIGVMTRQFQRLGVMGAWDEPYITMTPAYEGAELRVFAAMVGRGLIYRDLRSVYWCPHCETALAEGEIEYHTHRSPSIDVAFPLQEGTTLPAGTRAVIWTTTPWTIPANVAIAIHPELPYCVVDTEVGPLLLAEALVDQVLQRCGLTRQGDKGCWQGRELEGIIACHPYLDRRAPLVLGEHVTAESGTGLVHTAPGHGVEDFEVGRQYRLEVVQPLDDQGRFEPDIPLVGGLFYADANAVIQAKLAEVGALLHQEDYDHQYAYCWRCKNPIIYRATKQWFLSIDRIRSELIQATYDVTWDPAWGGDRMRAMILDRQDWCLSRQRVWGVPIPAYYCESCGASELTEELVRRAAEIIGQEGADSWWAKPADYFLPPGWTCAQCGGTKFRQEQDIFDVWLDSGSSQAAVLGESEELRLPADVVLEGNDQYRGWFQSLLTTGVSTRGAAPYRMVLTHGMVLDKAGREMHKSLGNTIDPLDIVKRYGSDILRLWVATADFRSDVRISDEILRQLAESYRKIRNTFRFLLGNLAGFEPSPTMLSGTVRDPFNRWILVQVNDWLDEAWSSYQSYHFHTMVHGLVRLMTIDLSSFYLDVIKDRLYTLSAHDPLRVETQKVLYYILAALVRAISPVLVFTADEVYEYMPKLPDDPVSVHLTTWLTPWKLDFSESERARWERWLGYRAVILKALEELRAAKVIGNSLQADVHLTVSVTDPVPSPQDLAILTEMVLAARVTVSAGAEVAARAVPTTYERCERCWRYTADVDPVRRICQRCRQVLREFQS
;
A
#
# COMPACT_ATOMS: atom_id res chain seq x y z
N MET A 1 -14.67 60.46 18.11
CA MET A 1 -13.75 59.33 18.09
C MET A 1 -14.58 58.11 17.77
N ASP A 2 -14.32 57.44 16.65
CA ASP A 2 -14.93 56.14 16.39
C ASP A 2 -14.33 55.14 17.39
N TYR A 3 -15.17 54.44 18.16
CA TYR A 3 -14.66 53.48 19.14
C TYR A 3 -13.93 52.31 18.48
N ARG A 4 -14.23 52.02 17.21
CA ARG A 4 -13.55 50.97 16.45
C ARG A 4 -12.05 51.19 16.38
N ASP A 5 -11.62 52.43 16.20
CA ASP A 5 -10.20 52.81 16.11
C ASP A 5 -9.46 52.67 17.45
N THR A 6 -10.20 52.42 18.54
CA THR A 6 -9.66 52.25 19.89
C THR A 6 -9.61 50.79 20.34
N LEU A 7 -9.97 49.84 19.46
CA LEU A 7 -9.97 48.41 19.72
C LEU A 7 -8.75 47.74 19.08
N ASN A 8 -8.22 46.71 19.74
CA ASN A 8 -7.17 45.88 19.17
C ASN A 8 -7.78 44.77 18.29
N LEU A 9 -8.25 45.13 17.10
CA LEU A 9 -8.87 44.18 16.18
C LEU A 9 -7.82 43.22 15.58
N PRO A 10 -8.19 41.98 15.19
CA PRO A 10 -7.25 41.03 14.60
C PRO A 10 -6.74 41.50 13.24
N GLU A 11 -5.42 41.44 13.04
CA GLU A 11 -4.73 41.84 11.81
C GLU A 11 -3.76 40.76 11.33
N THR A 12 -3.92 40.30 10.10
CA THR A 12 -3.00 39.32 9.49
C THR A 12 -3.13 39.33 7.97
N ASP A 13 -1.99 39.22 7.30
CA ASP A 13 -1.91 39.03 5.85
C ASP A 13 -2.16 37.58 5.43
N PHE A 14 -2.32 36.66 6.40
CA PHE A 14 -2.67 35.27 6.11
C PHE A 14 -4.08 35.18 5.48
N PRO A 15 -4.19 34.70 4.24
CA PRO A 15 -5.43 34.82 3.48
C PRO A 15 -6.48 33.85 4.00
N MET A 16 -7.74 34.31 4.07
CA MET A 16 -8.88 33.50 4.51
C MET A 16 -9.16 32.33 3.55
N LYS A 17 -9.08 32.58 2.24
CA LYS A 17 -9.16 31.54 1.21
C LYS A 17 -7.78 30.94 0.99
N ALA A 18 -7.70 29.62 0.96
CA ALA A 18 -6.42 28.93 0.84
C ALA A 18 -5.85 28.97 -0.58
N ASN A 19 -6.69 28.84 -1.63
CA ASN A 19 -6.23 28.71 -3.02
C ASN A 19 -5.07 27.70 -3.15
N LEU A 20 -5.28 26.51 -2.57
CA LEU A 20 -4.25 25.46 -2.49
C LEU A 20 -3.70 25.04 -3.86
N PRO A 21 -4.52 24.84 -4.92
CA PRO A 21 -4.00 24.44 -6.22
C PRO A 21 -2.93 25.38 -6.78
N GLU A 22 -3.06 26.69 -6.51
CA GLU A 22 -2.13 27.73 -6.95
C GLU A 22 -0.96 27.97 -5.98
N ARG A 23 -1.20 28.00 -4.67
CA ARG A 23 -0.16 28.34 -3.67
C ARG A 23 0.80 27.19 -3.35
N GLU A 24 0.34 25.93 -3.46
CA GLU A 24 1.21 24.78 -3.16
C GLU A 24 2.41 24.67 -4.13
N PRO A 25 2.26 24.84 -5.46
CA PRO A 25 3.40 24.93 -6.38
C PRO A 25 4.40 26.03 -6.03
N GLU A 26 3.95 27.23 -5.66
CA GLU A 26 4.83 28.34 -5.24
C GLU A 26 5.65 27.94 -4.01
N ARG A 27 5.03 27.24 -3.06
CA ARG A 27 5.72 26.71 -1.87
C ARG A 27 6.70 25.60 -2.18
N LEU A 28 6.41 24.71 -3.14
CA LEU A 28 7.37 23.70 -3.59
C LEU A 28 8.63 24.37 -4.16
N GLN A 29 8.46 25.40 -5.01
CA GLN A 29 9.58 26.18 -5.55
C GLN A 29 10.38 26.85 -4.44
N TYR A 30 9.70 27.39 -3.41
CA TYR A 30 10.38 27.94 -2.25
C TYR A 30 11.18 26.87 -1.50
N TRP A 31 10.62 25.70 -1.21
CA TRP A 31 11.33 24.59 -0.55
C TRP A 31 12.56 24.12 -1.32
N GLU A 32 12.45 24.06 -2.64
CA GLU A 32 13.57 23.75 -3.54
C GLU A 32 14.66 24.82 -3.45
N SER A 33 14.30 26.11 -3.50
CA SER A 33 15.26 27.22 -3.37
C SER A 33 16.04 27.21 -2.05
N GLN A 34 15.42 26.68 -0.98
CA GLN A 34 16.03 26.55 0.35
C GLN A 34 16.80 25.22 0.53
N ASN A 35 16.76 24.32 -0.46
CA ASN A 35 17.23 22.95 -0.34
C ASN A 35 16.71 22.28 0.94
N LEU A 36 15.39 22.38 1.18
CA LEU A 36 14.78 22.11 2.48
C LEU A 36 15.09 20.70 3.03
N TYR A 37 15.10 19.68 2.17
CA TYR A 37 15.45 18.31 2.58
C TYR A 37 16.91 18.21 3.05
N ALA A 38 17.86 18.78 2.30
CA ALA A 38 19.26 18.83 2.71
C ALA A 38 19.46 19.67 3.99
N ALA A 39 18.71 20.76 4.15
CA ALA A 39 18.73 21.55 5.39
C ALA A 39 18.25 20.71 6.60
N GLN A 40 17.18 19.93 6.44
CA GLN A 40 16.69 19.01 7.46
C GLN A 40 17.73 17.95 7.82
N ARG A 41 18.35 17.30 6.81
CA ARG A 41 19.43 16.32 7.02
C ARG A 41 20.61 16.90 7.79
N ARG A 42 21.09 18.09 7.39
CA ARG A 42 22.17 18.79 8.10
C ARG A 42 21.82 19.09 9.56
N GLN A 43 20.58 19.50 9.84
CA GLN A 43 20.14 19.80 11.20
C GLN A 43 20.02 18.56 12.10
N ARG A 44 19.85 17.37 11.50
CA ARG A 44 19.71 16.08 12.20
C ARG A 44 20.97 15.22 12.16
N ALA A 45 22.03 15.66 11.49
CA ALA A 45 23.29 14.92 11.41
C ALA A 45 23.80 14.48 12.79
N GLY A 46 24.17 13.20 12.91
CA GLY A 46 24.66 12.59 14.15
C GLY A 46 23.58 12.19 15.17
N ARG A 47 22.29 12.47 14.91
CA ARG A 47 21.17 11.97 15.72
C ARG A 47 20.92 10.47 15.46
N PRO A 48 20.15 9.77 16.32
CA PRO A 48 19.69 8.42 16.02
C PRO A 48 18.95 8.39 14.68
N LYS A 49 19.30 7.43 13.80
CA LYS A 49 18.64 7.28 12.50
C LYS A 49 17.30 6.55 12.65
N PHE A 50 16.36 6.94 11.80
CA PHE A 50 15.15 6.17 11.51
C PHE A 50 15.09 5.93 10.00
N VAL A 51 14.92 4.67 9.60
CA VAL A 51 14.93 4.25 8.19
C VAL A 51 13.60 3.60 7.82
N LEU A 52 12.82 4.30 7.01
CA LEU A 52 11.71 3.72 6.26
C LEU A 52 12.24 3.32 4.88
N HIS A 53 12.28 2.02 4.61
CA HIS A 53 12.71 1.53 3.29
C HIS A 53 11.53 1.59 2.31
N ASP A 54 11.71 2.33 1.23
CA ASP A 54 10.68 2.55 0.22
C ASP A 54 10.59 1.33 -0.69
N GLY A 55 9.42 0.70 -0.83
CA GLY A 55 9.18 -0.25 -1.90
C GLY A 55 9.16 0.47 -3.24
N PRO A 56 9.90 -0.04 -4.25
CA PRO A 56 10.08 0.69 -5.50
C PRO A 56 8.81 0.58 -6.35
N PRO A 57 8.06 1.67 -6.60
CA PRO A 57 7.00 1.66 -7.59
C PRO A 57 7.55 1.35 -8.98
N TYR A 58 6.72 0.68 -9.78
CA TYR A 58 7.08 0.30 -11.13
C TYR A 58 7.04 1.51 -12.09
N ALA A 59 8.14 1.77 -12.80
CA ALA A 59 8.33 2.96 -13.64
C ALA A 59 7.65 2.83 -15.02
N ASN A 60 6.33 2.68 -15.06
CA ASN A 60 5.61 2.46 -16.32
C ASN A 60 4.40 3.37 -16.57
N GLY A 61 4.04 4.29 -15.68
CA GLY A 61 2.82 5.06 -15.84
C GLY A 61 2.67 6.20 -14.83
N ASP A 62 1.57 6.95 -14.98
CA ASP A 62 1.14 7.93 -13.98
C ASP A 62 0.75 7.24 -12.67
N ILE A 63 0.93 7.96 -11.56
CA ILE A 63 0.50 7.49 -10.24
C ILE A 63 -1.03 7.36 -10.17
N HIS A 64 -1.50 6.42 -9.37
CA HIS A 64 -2.92 6.30 -9.04
C HIS A 64 -3.16 6.59 -7.56
N THR A 65 -4.42 6.66 -7.13
CA THR A 65 -4.77 7.03 -5.74
C THR A 65 -4.18 6.06 -4.70
N GLY A 66 -4.01 4.78 -5.06
CA GLY A 66 -3.28 3.80 -4.22
C GLY A 66 -1.81 4.16 -4.01
N THR A 67 -1.10 4.56 -5.08
CA THR A 67 0.28 5.06 -4.96
C THR A 67 0.36 6.36 -4.16
N ALA A 68 -0.63 7.25 -4.32
CA ALA A 68 -0.71 8.49 -3.57
C ALA A 68 -0.94 8.22 -2.06
N LEU A 69 -1.85 7.32 -1.71
CA LEU A 69 -2.08 6.86 -0.34
C LEU A 69 -0.76 6.36 0.28
N ASN A 70 -0.11 5.42 -0.39
CA ASN A 70 1.16 4.83 0.05
C ASN A 70 2.23 5.89 0.33
N LYS A 71 2.52 6.75 -0.65
CA LYS A 71 3.59 7.76 -0.53
C LYS A 71 3.28 8.84 0.48
N VAL A 72 2.02 9.26 0.61
CA VAL A 72 1.63 10.23 1.63
C VAL A 72 1.77 9.63 3.04
N LEU A 73 1.39 8.37 3.25
CA LEU A 73 1.59 7.70 4.54
C LEU A 73 3.08 7.64 4.91
N LYS A 74 3.95 7.23 3.96
CA LYS A 74 5.40 7.21 4.16
C LYS A 74 5.95 8.60 4.53
N ASP A 75 5.49 9.65 3.85
CA ASP A 75 5.91 11.03 4.13
C ASP A 75 5.43 11.53 5.51
N ILE A 76 4.19 11.21 5.91
CA ILE A 76 3.68 11.52 7.26
C ILE A 76 4.58 10.88 8.33
N ILE A 77 4.92 9.60 8.15
CA ILE A 77 5.80 8.85 9.07
C ILE A 77 7.19 9.49 9.14
N ASN A 78 7.81 9.76 7.99
CA ASN A 78 9.15 10.35 7.92
C ASN A 78 9.20 11.74 8.54
N ARG A 79 8.19 12.59 8.27
CA ARG A 79 8.09 13.93 8.87
C ARG A 79 7.89 13.87 10.38
N TYR A 80 7.07 12.93 10.85
CA TYR A 80 6.91 12.69 12.29
C TYR A 80 8.23 12.32 12.96
N TRP A 81 8.94 11.30 12.46
CA TRP A 81 10.20 10.86 13.08
C TRP A 81 11.29 11.93 13.03
N SER A 82 11.33 12.73 11.96
CA SER A 82 12.21 13.90 11.85
C SER A 82 11.89 14.97 12.91
N GLN A 83 10.60 15.22 13.18
CA GLN A 83 10.17 16.13 14.26
C GLN A 83 10.42 15.54 15.65
N ALA A 84 10.34 14.21 15.80
CA ALA A 84 10.73 13.49 17.01
C ALA A 84 12.25 13.54 17.26
N GLY A 85 13.04 14.10 16.33
CA GLY A 85 14.46 14.38 16.50
C GLY A 85 15.40 13.35 15.88
N TYR A 86 14.88 12.44 15.07
CA TYR A 86 15.68 11.43 14.35
C TYR A 86 16.30 11.99 13.07
N ASP A 87 17.42 11.41 12.65
CA ASP A 87 17.95 11.58 11.30
C ASP A 87 17.20 10.63 10.36
N VAL A 88 16.27 11.18 9.58
CA VAL A 88 15.43 10.41 8.66
C VAL A 88 16.02 10.50 7.26
N VAL A 89 16.42 9.35 6.72
CA VAL A 89 16.92 9.23 5.35
C VAL A 89 15.86 8.52 4.53
N TYR A 90 15.12 9.28 3.71
CA TYR A 90 14.14 8.70 2.81
C TYR A 90 14.67 8.71 1.38
N VAL A 91 15.06 7.53 0.90
CA VAL A 91 15.54 7.31 -0.47
C VAL A 91 14.41 6.68 -1.29
N PRO A 92 13.79 7.43 -2.21
CA PRO A 92 12.77 6.88 -3.08
C PRO A 92 13.37 5.88 -4.09
N GLY A 93 12.57 4.88 -4.47
CA GLY A 93 12.97 3.81 -5.36
C GLY A 93 12.17 3.72 -6.66
N TRP A 94 12.73 3.07 -7.68
CA TRP A 94 12.00 2.66 -8.88
C TRP A 94 12.38 1.27 -9.35
N ASP A 95 11.34 0.49 -9.64
CA ASP A 95 11.46 -0.79 -10.31
C ASP A 95 11.35 -0.53 -11.82
N THR A 96 12.40 -0.89 -12.54
CA THR A 96 12.64 -0.45 -13.92
C THR A 96 12.84 -1.59 -14.88
N HIS A 97 12.87 -2.84 -14.43
CA HIS A 97 13.01 -4.02 -15.28
C HIS A 97 11.67 -4.74 -15.47
N GLY A 98 11.63 -5.66 -16.44
CA GLY A 98 10.49 -6.56 -16.64
C GLY A 98 9.53 -6.19 -17.76
N LEU A 99 8.59 -7.12 -17.98
CA LEU A 99 7.72 -7.16 -19.15
C LEU A 99 6.86 -5.90 -19.39
N PRO A 100 6.26 -5.24 -18.37
CA PRO A 100 5.41 -4.07 -18.66
C PRO A 100 6.15 -2.90 -19.30
N ILE A 101 7.42 -2.67 -18.96
CA ILE A 101 8.25 -1.65 -19.64
C ILE A 101 8.62 -2.12 -21.04
N GLU A 102 9.03 -3.38 -21.19
CA GLU A 102 9.38 -3.97 -22.50
C GLU A 102 8.20 -3.92 -23.48
N MET A 103 6.98 -4.27 -23.04
CA MET A 103 5.76 -4.17 -23.83
C MET A 103 5.43 -2.73 -24.24
N ARG A 104 5.70 -1.75 -23.37
CA ARG A 104 5.51 -0.33 -23.72
C ARG A 104 6.50 0.12 -24.77
N ALA A 105 7.77 -0.27 -24.65
CA ALA A 105 8.79 0.01 -25.66
C ALA A 105 8.39 -0.59 -27.02
N LEU A 106 8.02 -1.87 -27.05
CA LEU A 106 7.54 -2.55 -28.26
C LEU A 106 6.33 -1.85 -28.89
N LYS A 107 5.35 -1.48 -28.06
CA LYS A 107 4.15 -0.76 -28.51
C LYS A 107 4.45 0.62 -29.09
N GLN A 108 5.39 1.37 -28.48
CA GLN A 108 5.82 2.67 -29.00
C GLN A 108 6.53 2.56 -30.35
N LEU A 109 7.30 1.48 -30.55
CA LEU A 109 8.01 1.19 -31.79
C LEU A 109 7.13 0.52 -32.85
N ASN A 110 5.96 0.01 -32.47
CA ASN A 110 5.05 -0.75 -33.33
C ASN A 110 5.73 -1.97 -33.98
N VAL A 111 6.54 -2.70 -33.20
CA VAL A 111 7.24 -3.92 -33.61
C VAL A 111 6.95 -5.05 -32.61
N SER A 112 7.09 -6.30 -33.05
CA SER A 112 7.13 -7.45 -32.16
C SER A 112 8.54 -7.70 -31.63
N GLN A 113 8.66 -8.49 -30.56
CA GLN A 113 9.96 -8.83 -29.98
C GLN A 113 10.90 -9.57 -30.94
N HIS A 114 10.35 -10.29 -31.92
CA HIS A 114 11.11 -11.01 -32.95
C HIS A 114 11.67 -10.10 -34.06
N GLN A 115 11.27 -8.82 -34.07
CA GLN A 115 11.64 -7.85 -35.10
C GLN A 115 12.69 -6.85 -34.61
N ILE A 116 13.22 -7.02 -33.40
CA ILE A 116 14.13 -6.08 -32.76
C ILE A 116 15.29 -6.83 -32.08
N GLU A 117 16.51 -6.33 -32.26
CA GLU A 117 17.68 -6.89 -31.59
C GLU A 117 17.61 -6.65 -30.07
N PRO A 118 18.04 -7.61 -29.23
CA PRO A 118 17.97 -7.50 -27.77
C PRO A 118 18.55 -6.20 -27.21
N LEU A 119 19.74 -5.80 -27.64
CA LEU A 119 20.38 -4.56 -27.18
C LEU A 119 19.57 -3.31 -27.54
N LYS A 120 18.94 -3.29 -28.72
CA LYS A 120 18.08 -2.17 -29.12
C LYS A 120 16.81 -2.13 -28.26
N LEU A 121 16.17 -3.28 -28.01
CA LEU A 121 15.00 -3.33 -27.14
C LEU A 121 15.31 -2.92 -25.70
N ARG A 122 16.47 -3.33 -25.16
CA ARG A 122 16.95 -2.88 -23.84
C ARG A 122 17.17 -1.37 -23.79
N HIS A 123 17.77 -0.80 -24.83
CA HIS A 123 17.96 0.65 -24.93
C HIS A 123 16.63 1.41 -24.89
N GLU A 124 15.64 0.97 -25.68
CA GLU A 124 14.31 1.59 -25.75
C GLU A 124 13.55 1.43 -24.42
N SER A 125 13.66 0.27 -23.79
CA SER A 125 13.10 0.00 -22.46
C SER A 125 13.68 0.91 -21.38
N ARG A 126 15.00 1.16 -21.41
CA ARG A 126 15.69 2.12 -20.53
C ARG A 126 15.15 3.54 -20.70
N GLN A 127 14.87 3.97 -21.94
CA GLN A 127 14.30 5.29 -22.21
C GLN A 127 12.88 5.42 -21.64
N VAL A 128 12.05 4.40 -21.82
CA VAL A 128 10.68 4.35 -21.24
C VAL A 128 10.73 4.45 -19.72
N ALA A 129 11.57 3.65 -19.07
CA ALA A 129 11.74 3.67 -17.62
C ALA A 129 12.21 5.06 -17.13
N THR A 130 13.23 5.63 -17.78
CA THR A 130 13.77 6.97 -17.44
C THR A 130 12.71 8.06 -17.57
N HIS A 131 11.89 8.02 -18.61
CA HIS A 131 10.79 8.95 -18.79
C HIS A 131 9.79 8.90 -17.62
N TYR A 132 9.34 7.70 -17.26
CA TYR A 132 8.35 7.53 -16.19
C TYR A 132 8.92 7.78 -14.79
N ILE A 133 10.21 7.53 -14.54
CA ILE A 133 10.89 7.99 -13.32
C ILE A 133 10.70 9.50 -13.17
N GLY A 134 11.00 10.27 -14.21
CA GLY A 134 10.84 11.73 -14.18
C GLY A 134 9.39 12.18 -14.00
N VAL A 135 8.43 11.51 -14.65
CA VAL A 135 6.99 11.79 -14.48
C VAL A 135 6.55 11.54 -13.04
N MET A 136 6.79 10.34 -12.51
CA MET A 136 6.36 9.95 -11.17
C MET A 136 7.05 10.77 -10.09
N THR A 137 8.33 11.13 -10.26
CA THR A 137 9.06 12.02 -9.35
C THR A 137 8.33 13.36 -9.19
N ARG A 138 7.99 14.02 -10.30
CA ARG A 138 7.23 15.29 -10.27
C ARG A 138 5.86 15.12 -9.63
N GLN A 139 5.19 13.99 -9.87
CA GLN A 139 3.88 13.71 -9.28
C GLN A 139 3.99 13.52 -7.76
N PHE A 140 4.97 12.78 -7.26
CA PHE A 140 5.21 12.60 -5.82
C PHE A 140 5.64 13.90 -5.12
N GLN A 141 6.52 14.68 -5.76
CA GLN A 141 6.88 16.01 -5.27
C GLN A 141 5.65 16.93 -5.21
N ARG A 142 4.74 16.84 -6.19
CA ARG A 142 3.47 17.59 -6.18
C ARG A 142 2.55 17.21 -5.01
N LEU A 143 2.64 15.99 -4.49
CA LEU A 143 1.97 15.56 -3.25
C LEU A 143 2.61 16.14 -1.97
N GLY A 144 3.71 16.89 -2.10
CA GLY A 144 4.46 17.47 -0.98
C GLY A 144 5.40 16.48 -0.30
N VAL A 145 5.72 15.34 -0.94
CA VAL A 145 6.61 14.33 -0.37
C VAL A 145 8.06 14.81 -0.41
N MET A 146 8.74 14.79 0.74
CA MET A 146 10.16 15.11 0.86
C MET A 146 11.02 13.85 0.89
N GLY A 147 12.12 13.84 0.14
CA GLY A 147 13.06 12.72 0.07
C GLY A 147 14.27 13.06 -0.81
N ALA A 148 15.19 12.11 -0.93
CA ALA A 148 16.37 12.21 -1.78
C ALA A 148 16.01 12.01 -3.27
N TRP A 149 15.24 12.94 -3.84
CA TRP A 149 14.77 12.86 -5.23
C TRP A 149 15.89 13.00 -6.27
N ASP A 150 17.01 13.63 -5.91
CA ASP A 150 18.19 13.80 -6.78
C ASP A 150 19.11 12.57 -6.78
N GLU A 151 19.03 11.75 -5.73
CA GLU A 151 19.79 10.50 -5.56
C GLU A 151 18.84 9.33 -5.28
N PRO A 152 17.91 9.04 -6.20
CA PRO A 152 17.01 7.91 -6.08
C PRO A 152 17.75 6.57 -6.24
N TYR A 153 17.22 5.50 -5.66
CA TYR A 153 17.70 4.16 -6.04
C TYR A 153 16.89 3.63 -7.24
N ILE A 154 17.60 3.06 -8.22
CA ILE A 154 17.02 2.63 -9.49
C ILE A 154 17.58 1.26 -9.83
N THR A 155 16.71 0.28 -10.05
CA THR A 155 17.05 -1.13 -10.29
C THR A 155 17.95 -1.36 -11.51
N MET A 156 17.78 -0.59 -12.60
CA MET A 156 18.62 -0.68 -13.82
C MET A 156 19.96 0.06 -13.75
N THR A 157 20.39 0.52 -12.57
CA THR A 157 21.71 1.15 -12.40
C THR A 157 22.79 0.09 -12.21
N PRO A 158 24.00 0.25 -12.79
CA PRO A 158 25.05 -0.75 -12.68
C PRO A 158 25.34 -1.18 -11.23
N ALA A 159 25.44 -0.21 -10.31
CA ALA A 159 25.69 -0.49 -8.89
C ALA A 159 24.60 -1.38 -8.26
N TYR A 160 23.33 -1.17 -8.61
CA TYR A 160 22.22 -1.98 -8.12
C TYR A 160 22.27 -3.39 -8.71
N GLU A 161 22.42 -3.52 -10.03
CA GLU A 161 22.49 -4.80 -10.74
C GLU A 161 23.66 -5.66 -10.21
N GLY A 162 24.82 -5.05 -9.94
CA GLY A 162 25.96 -5.72 -9.31
C GLY A 162 25.66 -6.19 -7.89
N ALA A 163 24.96 -5.39 -7.08
CA ALA A 163 24.58 -5.77 -5.72
C ALA A 163 23.54 -6.90 -5.70
N GLU A 164 22.56 -6.89 -6.61
CA GLU A 164 21.62 -7.98 -6.84
C GLU A 164 22.33 -9.29 -7.19
N LEU A 165 23.31 -9.24 -8.10
CA LEU A 165 24.11 -10.41 -8.44
C LEU A 165 24.94 -10.93 -7.25
N ARG A 166 25.38 -10.08 -6.32
CA ARG A 166 26.03 -10.52 -5.08
C ARG A 166 25.05 -11.22 -4.13
N VAL A 167 23.79 -10.78 -4.07
CA VAL A 167 22.72 -11.47 -3.35
C VAL A 167 22.52 -12.86 -3.95
N PHE A 168 22.42 -12.95 -5.28
CA PHE A 168 22.31 -14.22 -5.99
C PHE A 168 23.54 -15.12 -5.78
N ALA A 169 24.75 -14.56 -5.79
CA ALA A 169 25.98 -15.31 -5.53
C ALA A 169 25.96 -16.00 -4.17
N ALA A 170 25.49 -15.30 -3.13
CA ALA A 170 25.35 -15.88 -1.81
C ALA A 170 24.31 -17.02 -1.76
N MET A 171 23.23 -16.92 -2.54
CA MET A 171 22.25 -18.01 -2.68
C MET A 171 22.86 -19.23 -3.37
N VAL A 172 23.67 -19.02 -4.43
CA VAL A 172 24.41 -20.07 -5.13
C VAL A 172 25.43 -20.72 -4.20
N GLY A 173 26.18 -19.95 -3.42
CA GLY A 173 27.16 -20.45 -2.44
C GLY A 173 26.53 -21.32 -1.34
N ARG A 174 25.28 -21.04 -0.96
CA ARG A 174 24.48 -21.88 -0.05
C ARG A 174 23.83 -23.10 -0.73
N GLY A 175 24.03 -23.27 -2.04
CA GLY A 175 23.42 -24.35 -2.81
C GLY A 175 21.90 -24.24 -2.91
N LEU A 176 21.31 -23.04 -2.78
CA LEU A 176 19.86 -22.87 -2.86
C LEU A 176 19.34 -22.81 -4.30
N ILE A 177 20.22 -22.49 -5.25
CA ILE A 177 19.89 -22.35 -6.66
C ILE A 177 20.13 -23.66 -7.40
N TYR A 178 19.16 -24.05 -8.22
CA TYR A 178 19.29 -25.22 -9.08
C TYR A 178 18.51 -25.02 -10.38
N ARG A 179 18.83 -25.86 -11.37
CA ARG A 179 18.12 -25.91 -12.66
C ARG A 179 17.40 -27.23 -12.80
N ASP A 180 16.13 -27.19 -13.15
CA ASP A 180 15.31 -28.40 -13.28
C ASP A 180 14.30 -28.24 -14.41
N LEU A 181 13.85 -29.38 -14.96
CA LEU A 181 12.72 -29.42 -15.87
C LEU A 181 11.46 -29.47 -15.00
N ARG A 182 10.56 -28.50 -15.15
CA ARG A 182 9.27 -28.52 -14.46
C ARG A 182 8.17 -28.04 -15.39
N SER A 183 6.95 -28.53 -15.15
CA SER A 183 5.74 -27.93 -15.69
C SER A 183 5.52 -26.58 -15.02
N VAL A 184 5.64 -25.50 -15.78
CA VAL A 184 5.47 -24.12 -15.30
C VAL A 184 4.32 -23.45 -16.02
N TYR A 185 3.73 -22.44 -15.39
CA TYR A 185 2.83 -21.53 -16.07
C TYR A 185 3.56 -20.80 -17.18
N TRP A 186 3.02 -20.88 -18.38
CA TRP A 186 3.58 -20.29 -19.59
C TRP A 186 2.53 -19.41 -20.26
N CYS A 187 2.91 -18.18 -20.60
CA CYS A 187 2.06 -17.30 -21.39
C CYS A 187 2.52 -17.34 -22.86
N PRO A 188 1.77 -17.97 -23.78
CA PRO A 188 2.14 -18.02 -25.21
C PRO A 188 2.20 -16.65 -25.88
N HIS A 189 1.43 -15.69 -25.36
CA HIS A 189 1.34 -14.34 -25.91
C HIS A 189 2.49 -13.44 -25.45
N CYS A 190 3.01 -13.68 -24.24
CA CYS A 190 4.17 -12.98 -23.69
C CYS A 190 5.46 -13.78 -23.87
N GLU A 191 5.37 -15.02 -24.36
CA GLU A 191 6.47 -15.96 -24.60
C GLU A 191 7.42 -16.07 -23.38
N THR A 192 6.84 -16.25 -22.19
CA THR A 192 7.61 -16.34 -20.93
C THR A 192 6.90 -17.18 -19.89
N ALA A 193 7.68 -17.82 -19.03
CA ALA A 193 7.20 -18.40 -17.78
C ALA A 193 6.63 -17.30 -16.85
N LEU A 194 5.66 -17.68 -16.01
CA LEU A 194 5.04 -16.85 -15.00
C LEU A 194 5.19 -17.49 -13.61
N ALA A 195 5.42 -16.67 -12.59
CA ALA A 195 5.28 -17.10 -11.20
C ALA A 195 3.81 -17.12 -10.78
N GLU A 196 3.49 -17.84 -9.71
CA GLU A 196 2.12 -17.94 -9.15
C GLU A 196 1.51 -16.57 -8.81
N GLY A 197 2.33 -15.63 -8.33
CA GLY A 197 1.92 -14.24 -8.06
C GLY A 197 1.58 -13.42 -9.32
N GLU A 198 1.83 -13.94 -10.52
CA GLU A 198 1.58 -13.29 -11.82
C GLU A 198 0.32 -13.84 -12.53
N ILE A 199 -0.55 -14.55 -11.81
CA ILE A 199 -1.71 -15.24 -12.37
C ILE A 199 -3.00 -14.66 -11.81
N GLU A 200 -3.98 -14.47 -12.70
CA GLU A 200 -5.35 -14.12 -12.34
C GLU A 200 -6.31 -15.19 -12.85
N TYR A 201 -7.41 -15.42 -12.12
CA TYR A 201 -8.43 -16.38 -12.52
C TYR A 201 -9.67 -15.66 -13.06
N HIS A 202 -10.16 -16.14 -14.20
CA HIS A 202 -11.38 -15.63 -14.84
C HIS A 202 -12.25 -16.80 -15.32
N THR A 203 -13.57 -16.56 -15.43
CA THR A 203 -14.48 -17.50 -16.09
C THR A 203 -14.11 -17.63 -17.56
N HIS A 204 -13.81 -18.85 -17.99
CA HIS A 204 -13.41 -19.19 -19.36
C HIS A 204 -14.27 -20.34 -19.89
N ARG A 205 -14.63 -20.25 -21.16
CA ARG A 205 -15.38 -21.29 -21.88
C ARG A 205 -14.40 -22.19 -22.62
N SER A 206 -14.23 -23.42 -22.15
CA SER A 206 -13.34 -24.43 -22.74
C SER A 206 -14.15 -25.54 -23.42
N PRO A 207 -13.63 -26.16 -24.49
CA PRO A 207 -14.21 -27.41 -24.99
C PRO A 207 -13.99 -28.53 -23.98
N SER A 208 -15.04 -29.28 -23.66
CA SER A 208 -15.03 -30.46 -22.79
C SER A 208 -15.34 -31.69 -23.64
N ILE A 209 -14.47 -32.71 -23.57
CA ILE A 209 -14.61 -33.94 -24.37
C ILE A 209 -14.45 -35.21 -23.53
N ASP A 210 -15.22 -36.24 -23.88
CA ASP A 210 -15.07 -37.61 -23.39
C ASP A 210 -14.46 -38.48 -24.51
N VAL A 211 -13.32 -39.11 -24.23
CA VAL A 211 -12.53 -39.84 -25.24
C VAL A 211 -12.26 -41.27 -24.81
N ALA A 212 -12.62 -42.22 -25.67
CA ALA A 212 -12.43 -43.65 -25.44
C ALA A 212 -11.07 -44.13 -25.99
N PHE A 213 -10.19 -44.58 -25.09
CA PHE A 213 -8.91 -45.20 -25.39
C PHE A 213 -9.05 -46.73 -25.40
N PRO A 214 -8.87 -47.42 -26.54
CA PRO A 214 -8.96 -48.87 -26.60
C PRO A 214 -7.87 -49.54 -25.76
N LEU A 215 -8.23 -50.54 -24.95
CA LEU A 215 -7.25 -51.30 -24.18
C LEU A 215 -6.61 -52.40 -25.04
N GLN A 216 -5.35 -52.71 -24.75
CA GLN A 216 -4.67 -53.84 -25.37
C GLN A 216 -5.38 -55.15 -25.02
N GLU A 217 -5.43 -56.10 -25.98
CA GLU A 217 -6.02 -57.42 -25.74
C GLU A 217 -5.21 -58.25 -24.73
N GLY A 218 -5.86 -59.24 -24.10
CA GLY A 218 -5.23 -60.17 -23.15
C GLY A 218 -5.04 -59.61 -21.73
N THR A 219 -5.78 -58.57 -21.36
CA THR A 219 -5.79 -58.01 -20.00
C THR A 219 -6.75 -58.77 -19.08
N THR A 220 -6.77 -58.41 -17.79
CA THR A 220 -7.75 -58.93 -16.82
C THR A 220 -9.17 -58.44 -17.08
N LEU A 221 -9.34 -57.43 -17.94
CA LEU A 221 -10.60 -56.83 -18.31
C LEU A 221 -11.23 -57.54 -19.52
N PRO A 222 -12.56 -57.45 -19.70
CA PRO A 222 -13.24 -57.99 -20.88
C PRO A 222 -12.64 -57.52 -22.20
N ALA A 223 -12.65 -58.38 -23.21
CA ALA A 223 -12.16 -58.04 -24.55
C ALA A 223 -12.93 -56.87 -25.17
N GLY A 224 -12.21 -55.97 -25.84
CA GLY A 224 -12.77 -54.77 -26.48
C GLY A 224 -13.06 -53.60 -25.53
N THR A 225 -12.71 -53.71 -24.24
CA THR A 225 -12.87 -52.62 -23.26
C THR A 225 -12.12 -51.36 -23.69
N ARG A 226 -12.74 -50.20 -23.50
CA ARG A 226 -12.12 -48.88 -23.75
C ARG A 226 -12.14 -48.05 -22.47
N ALA A 227 -10.99 -47.49 -22.09
CA ALA A 227 -10.86 -46.54 -20.99
C ALA A 227 -11.35 -45.16 -21.43
N VAL A 228 -12.35 -44.59 -20.74
CA VAL A 228 -12.91 -43.29 -21.14
C VAL A 228 -12.30 -42.20 -20.28
N ILE A 229 -11.51 -41.33 -20.89
CA ILE A 229 -10.97 -40.14 -20.24
C ILE A 229 -11.87 -38.94 -20.47
N TRP A 230 -11.78 -37.96 -19.58
CA TRP A 230 -12.40 -36.65 -19.74
C TRP A 230 -11.33 -35.56 -19.73
N THR A 231 -11.48 -34.53 -20.58
CA THR A 231 -10.60 -33.37 -20.55
C THR A 231 -11.26 -32.10 -21.07
N THR A 232 -10.88 -30.96 -20.50
CA THR A 232 -11.21 -29.61 -20.99
C THR A 232 -10.13 -29.03 -21.92
N THR A 233 -9.08 -29.79 -22.21
CA THR A 233 -7.94 -29.34 -23.04
C THR A 233 -7.64 -30.35 -24.16
N PRO A 234 -8.49 -30.47 -25.20
CA PRO A 234 -8.28 -31.39 -26.32
C PRO A 234 -6.88 -31.30 -26.94
N TRP A 235 -6.31 -30.10 -27.00
CA TRP A 235 -4.95 -29.85 -27.48
C TRP A 235 -3.85 -30.60 -26.71
N THR A 236 -4.10 -31.11 -25.51
CA THR A 236 -3.10 -31.90 -24.74
C THR A 236 -3.11 -33.39 -25.11
N ILE A 237 -4.14 -33.88 -25.82
CA ILE A 237 -4.25 -35.30 -26.22
C ILE A 237 -3.02 -35.81 -27.00
N PRO A 238 -2.47 -35.08 -28.00
CA PRO A 238 -1.23 -35.50 -28.68
C PRO A 238 -0.03 -35.74 -27.74
N ALA A 239 -0.03 -35.14 -26.54
CA ALA A 239 1.02 -35.27 -25.53
C ALA A 239 0.71 -36.34 -24.47
N ASN A 240 -0.41 -37.06 -24.58
CA ASN A 240 -0.78 -38.12 -23.65
C ASN A 240 0.25 -39.25 -23.65
N VAL A 241 0.64 -39.72 -22.46
CA VAL A 241 1.58 -40.85 -22.27
C VAL A 241 1.10 -41.87 -21.23
N ALA A 242 0.04 -41.59 -20.48
CA ALA A 242 -0.57 -42.50 -19.52
C ALA A 242 -2.03 -42.12 -19.22
N ILE A 243 -2.74 -42.95 -18.47
CA ILE A 243 -4.06 -42.64 -17.90
C ILE A 243 -3.99 -42.84 -16.39
N ALA A 244 -4.13 -41.77 -15.62
CA ALA A 244 -4.16 -41.82 -14.17
C ALA A 244 -5.52 -42.29 -13.65
N ILE A 245 -5.47 -43.19 -12.67
CA ILE A 245 -6.61 -43.71 -11.91
C ILE A 245 -6.31 -43.67 -10.42
N HIS A 246 -7.33 -43.52 -9.58
CA HIS A 246 -7.16 -43.49 -8.13
C HIS A 246 -6.98 -44.92 -7.59
N PRO A 247 -6.00 -45.19 -6.71
CA PRO A 247 -5.71 -46.55 -6.23
C PRO A 247 -6.86 -47.20 -5.44
N GLU A 248 -7.70 -46.40 -4.79
CA GLU A 248 -8.78 -46.87 -3.90
C GLU A 248 -10.19 -46.76 -4.50
N LEU A 249 -10.34 -46.09 -5.66
CA LEU A 249 -11.68 -45.98 -6.27
C LEU A 249 -12.04 -47.28 -7.00
N PRO A 250 -13.32 -47.70 -6.93
CA PRO A 250 -13.83 -48.78 -7.76
C PRO A 250 -14.09 -48.30 -9.20
N TYR A 251 -13.68 -49.12 -10.16
CA TYR A 251 -13.84 -48.90 -11.59
C TYR A 251 -14.62 -50.06 -12.20
N CYS A 252 -15.67 -49.76 -12.96
CA CYS A 252 -16.55 -50.74 -13.56
C CYS A 252 -16.47 -50.71 -15.08
N VAL A 253 -16.57 -51.90 -15.69
CA VAL A 253 -16.75 -52.03 -17.14
C VAL A 253 -18.24 -52.19 -17.42
N VAL A 254 -18.82 -51.24 -18.15
CA VAL A 254 -20.23 -51.22 -18.52
C VAL A 254 -20.40 -51.43 -20.02
N ASP A 255 -21.33 -52.29 -20.41
CA ASP A 255 -21.70 -52.49 -21.81
C ASP A 255 -22.67 -51.40 -22.28
N THR A 256 -22.39 -50.89 -23.47
CA THR A 256 -23.18 -49.85 -24.15
C THR A 256 -23.29 -50.18 -25.64
N GLU A 257 -24.12 -49.43 -26.37
CA GLU A 257 -24.22 -49.53 -27.84
C GLU A 257 -22.90 -49.25 -28.57
N VAL A 258 -21.93 -48.60 -27.93
CA VAL A 258 -20.59 -48.36 -28.48
C VAL A 258 -19.55 -49.37 -27.94
N GLY A 259 -19.97 -50.41 -27.22
CA GLY A 259 -19.11 -51.43 -26.63
C GLY A 259 -18.79 -51.21 -25.15
N PRO A 260 -17.93 -52.07 -24.55
CA PRO A 260 -17.59 -52.01 -23.14
C PRO A 260 -16.72 -50.79 -22.79
N LEU A 261 -17.14 -50.00 -21.80
CA LEU A 261 -16.47 -48.79 -21.33
C LEU A 261 -16.02 -48.95 -19.88
N LEU A 262 -14.76 -48.61 -19.59
CA LEU A 262 -14.21 -48.56 -18.23
C LEU A 262 -14.38 -47.14 -17.67
N LEU A 263 -15.08 -47.04 -16.53
CA LEU A 263 -15.43 -45.79 -15.85
C LEU A 263 -15.30 -45.97 -14.33
N ALA A 264 -15.08 -44.90 -13.57
CA ALA A 264 -15.24 -44.97 -12.12
C ALA A 264 -16.70 -45.24 -11.76
N GLU A 265 -16.96 -46.17 -10.84
CA GLU A 265 -18.32 -46.65 -10.49
C GLU A 265 -19.29 -45.50 -10.19
N ALA A 266 -18.84 -44.53 -9.39
CA ALA A 266 -19.64 -43.38 -8.98
C ALA A 266 -20.03 -42.43 -10.13
N LEU A 267 -19.30 -42.46 -11.25
CA LEU A 267 -19.49 -41.56 -12.39
C LEU A 267 -20.18 -42.23 -13.58
N VAL A 268 -20.46 -43.53 -13.53
CA VAL A 268 -21.07 -44.30 -14.63
C VAL A 268 -22.34 -43.64 -15.15
N ASP A 269 -23.33 -43.44 -14.28
CA ASP A 269 -24.65 -42.97 -14.72
C ASP A 269 -24.57 -41.54 -15.29
N GLN A 270 -23.74 -40.67 -14.67
CA GLN A 270 -23.52 -39.31 -15.13
C GLN A 270 -22.85 -39.26 -16.51
N VAL A 271 -21.80 -40.06 -16.72
CA VAL A 271 -21.07 -40.11 -18.00
C VAL A 271 -21.96 -40.67 -19.10
N LEU A 272 -22.69 -41.76 -18.84
CA LEU A 272 -23.60 -42.34 -19.82
C LEU A 272 -24.72 -41.35 -20.18
N GLN A 273 -25.32 -40.68 -19.20
CA GLN A 273 -26.33 -39.65 -19.46
C GLN A 273 -25.76 -38.51 -20.30
N ARG A 274 -24.56 -38.00 -19.97
CA ARG A 274 -23.90 -36.91 -20.71
C ARG A 274 -23.61 -37.31 -22.15
N CYS A 275 -23.09 -38.52 -22.37
CA CYS A 275 -22.80 -39.06 -23.71
C CYS A 275 -24.06 -39.49 -24.49
N GLY A 276 -25.24 -39.47 -23.87
CA GLY A 276 -26.47 -39.99 -24.47
C GLY A 276 -26.46 -41.50 -24.68
N LEU A 277 -25.69 -42.24 -23.87
CA LEU A 277 -25.52 -43.69 -23.95
C LEU A 277 -26.41 -44.44 -22.95
N THR A 278 -26.80 -45.67 -23.29
CA THR A 278 -27.59 -46.54 -22.40
C THR A 278 -26.76 -47.65 -21.78
N ARG A 279 -26.94 -47.91 -20.48
CA ARG A 279 -26.33 -49.04 -19.77
C ARG A 279 -27.03 -50.35 -20.16
N GLN A 280 -26.36 -51.19 -20.94
CA GLN A 280 -26.88 -52.46 -21.44
C GLN A 280 -26.54 -53.66 -20.54
N GLY A 281 -25.52 -53.52 -19.69
CA GLY A 281 -25.11 -54.51 -18.70
C GLY A 281 -23.79 -54.17 -18.04
N ASP A 282 -23.41 -54.94 -17.01
CA ASP A 282 -22.15 -54.78 -16.29
C ASP A 282 -21.26 -56.00 -16.50
N LYS A 283 -19.97 -55.76 -16.73
CA LYS A 283 -18.96 -56.81 -16.95
C LYS A 283 -17.97 -56.98 -15.80
N GLY A 284 -18.22 -56.31 -14.67
CA GLY A 284 -17.42 -56.40 -13.45
C GLY A 284 -16.87 -55.05 -12.99
N CYS A 285 -16.37 -55.03 -11.76
CA CYS A 285 -15.69 -53.87 -11.16
C CYS A 285 -14.41 -54.31 -10.47
N TRP A 286 -13.42 -53.43 -10.45
CA TRP A 286 -12.08 -53.64 -9.89
C TRP A 286 -11.67 -52.40 -9.09
N GLN A 287 -10.84 -52.57 -8.07
CA GLN A 287 -10.18 -51.43 -7.45
C GLN A 287 -9.12 -50.87 -8.40
N GLY A 288 -8.91 -49.55 -8.39
CA GLY A 288 -7.93 -48.92 -9.30
C GLY A 288 -6.52 -49.52 -9.20
N ARG A 289 -6.07 -49.91 -8.00
CA ARG A 289 -4.79 -50.62 -7.80
C ARG A 289 -4.66 -51.94 -8.58
N GLU A 290 -5.77 -52.60 -8.88
CA GLU A 290 -5.79 -53.86 -9.63
C GLU A 290 -5.66 -53.65 -11.14
N LEU A 291 -5.83 -52.41 -11.60
CA LEU A 291 -5.78 -52.01 -13.01
C LEU A 291 -4.45 -51.36 -13.39
N GLU A 292 -3.53 -51.17 -12.43
CA GLU A 292 -2.20 -50.60 -12.64
C GLU A 292 -1.42 -51.39 -13.72
N GLY A 293 -0.84 -50.66 -14.67
CA GLY A 293 -0.01 -51.23 -15.73
C GLY A 293 -0.76 -51.82 -16.93
N ILE A 294 -2.10 -51.87 -16.89
CA ILE A 294 -2.91 -52.18 -18.09
C ILE A 294 -2.59 -51.14 -19.16
N ILE A 295 -2.39 -51.58 -20.40
CA ILE A 295 -2.00 -50.69 -21.49
C ILE A 295 -3.23 -50.26 -22.28
N ALA A 296 -3.48 -48.96 -22.35
CA ALA A 296 -4.36 -48.35 -23.32
C ALA A 296 -3.58 -47.94 -24.57
N CYS A 297 -4.22 -47.99 -25.74
CA CYS A 297 -3.68 -47.53 -27.00
C CYS A 297 -4.23 -46.14 -27.30
N HIS A 298 -3.35 -45.22 -27.71
CA HIS A 298 -3.77 -43.88 -28.08
C HIS A 298 -4.71 -43.91 -29.32
N PRO A 299 -5.82 -43.15 -29.34
CA PRO A 299 -6.87 -43.32 -30.35
C PRO A 299 -6.46 -43.15 -31.83
N TYR A 300 -5.45 -42.32 -32.10
CA TYR A 300 -5.00 -42.02 -33.47
C TYR A 300 -3.48 -41.93 -33.65
N LEU A 301 -2.70 -42.13 -32.58
CA LEU A 301 -1.23 -42.14 -32.65
C LEU A 301 -0.77 -43.54 -32.28
N ASP A 302 0.35 -43.99 -32.87
CA ASP A 302 0.98 -45.24 -32.48
C ASP A 302 1.74 -45.07 -31.16
N ARG A 303 0.99 -44.90 -30.06
CA ARG A 303 1.50 -44.68 -28.70
C ARG A 303 0.72 -45.52 -27.70
N ARG A 304 1.44 -46.04 -26.71
CA ARG A 304 0.89 -46.78 -25.57
C ARG A 304 0.78 -45.86 -24.36
N ALA A 305 -0.32 -45.96 -23.65
CA ALA A 305 -0.64 -45.20 -22.45
C ALA A 305 -0.99 -46.19 -21.31
N PRO A 306 -0.04 -46.58 -20.45
CA PRO A 306 -0.34 -47.41 -19.30
C PRO A 306 -1.28 -46.71 -18.33
N LEU A 307 -2.11 -47.49 -17.64
CA LEU A 307 -2.89 -47.04 -16.50
C LEU A 307 -1.95 -46.92 -15.29
N VAL A 308 -1.88 -45.73 -14.69
CA VAL A 308 -0.99 -45.40 -13.57
C VAL A 308 -1.79 -44.92 -12.37
N LEU A 309 -1.25 -45.08 -11.16
CA LEU A 309 -1.92 -44.65 -9.95
C LEU A 309 -1.63 -43.17 -9.65
N GLY A 310 -2.68 -42.39 -9.41
CA GLY A 310 -2.59 -40.98 -9.03
C GLY A 310 -3.69 -40.58 -8.04
N GLU A 311 -3.29 -40.06 -6.88
CA GLU A 311 -4.23 -39.63 -5.82
C GLU A 311 -4.97 -38.31 -6.16
N HIS A 312 -4.49 -37.57 -7.16
CA HIS A 312 -5.18 -36.37 -7.66
C HIS A 312 -6.48 -36.69 -8.42
N VAL A 313 -6.72 -37.96 -8.77
CA VAL A 313 -7.93 -38.41 -9.46
C VAL A 313 -9.08 -38.55 -8.47
N THR A 314 -10.20 -37.88 -8.72
CA THR A 314 -11.37 -37.91 -7.83
C THR A 314 -12.60 -38.52 -8.49
N ALA A 315 -13.63 -38.83 -7.68
CA ALA A 315 -14.93 -39.31 -8.13
C ALA A 315 -15.98 -38.18 -8.25
N GLU A 316 -15.56 -36.91 -8.22
CA GLU A 316 -16.48 -35.76 -8.18
C GLU A 316 -16.86 -35.25 -9.58
N SER A 317 -15.98 -35.41 -10.57
CA SER A 317 -16.20 -34.90 -11.92
C SER A 317 -15.41 -35.69 -12.97
N GLY A 318 -15.75 -35.50 -14.25
CA GLY A 318 -15.14 -36.21 -15.37
C GLY A 318 -15.63 -37.65 -15.50
N THR A 319 -14.70 -38.60 -15.63
CA THR A 319 -14.97 -40.05 -15.78
C THR A 319 -14.28 -40.90 -14.69
N GLY A 320 -13.45 -40.28 -13.87
CA GLY A 320 -12.55 -40.95 -12.93
C GLY A 320 -11.30 -41.54 -13.57
N LEU A 321 -11.10 -41.35 -14.87
CA LEU A 321 -9.86 -41.65 -15.59
C LEU A 321 -9.33 -40.35 -16.19
N VAL A 322 -8.13 -39.95 -15.77
CA VAL A 322 -7.52 -38.68 -16.20
C VAL A 322 -6.40 -38.98 -17.17
N HIS A 323 -6.48 -38.44 -18.38
CA HIS A 323 -5.38 -38.57 -19.33
C HIS A 323 -4.17 -37.79 -18.79
N THR A 324 -2.97 -38.36 -18.87
CA THR A 324 -1.76 -37.78 -18.27
C THR A 324 -0.80 -37.34 -19.37
N ALA A 325 -0.50 -36.04 -19.40
CA ALA A 325 0.46 -35.39 -20.29
C ALA A 325 1.47 -34.58 -19.45
N PRO A 326 2.58 -35.18 -19.00
CA PRO A 326 3.56 -34.54 -18.10
C PRO A 326 4.09 -33.20 -18.59
N GLY A 327 4.09 -32.95 -19.91
CA GLY A 327 4.48 -31.67 -20.49
C GLY A 327 3.54 -30.50 -20.19
N HIS A 328 2.31 -30.75 -19.71
CA HIS A 328 1.20 -29.79 -19.69
C HIS A 328 0.31 -29.83 -18.43
N GLY A 329 0.78 -30.43 -17.34
CA GLY A 329 0.10 -30.43 -16.04
C GLY A 329 1.11 -30.57 -14.90
N VAL A 330 0.81 -30.04 -13.72
CA VAL A 330 1.71 -30.14 -12.55
C VAL A 330 1.59 -31.53 -11.95
N GLU A 331 0.36 -31.96 -11.66
CA GLU A 331 0.05 -33.30 -11.16
C GLU A 331 0.48 -34.39 -12.15
N ASP A 332 0.28 -34.14 -13.45
CA ASP A 332 0.74 -35.01 -14.53
C ASP A 332 2.28 -35.14 -14.55
N PHE A 333 2.99 -34.05 -14.29
CA PHE A 333 4.45 -34.05 -14.24
C PHE A 333 4.96 -34.83 -13.02
N GLU A 334 4.30 -34.70 -11.86
CA GLU A 334 4.65 -35.42 -10.65
C GLU A 334 4.43 -36.93 -10.79
N VAL A 335 3.25 -37.35 -11.26
CA VAL A 335 2.97 -38.76 -11.56
C VAL A 335 3.90 -39.28 -12.66
N GLY A 336 4.13 -38.48 -13.71
CA GLY A 336 5.08 -38.79 -14.76
C GLY A 336 6.48 -39.06 -14.22
N ARG A 337 6.95 -38.25 -13.27
CA ARG A 337 8.25 -38.44 -12.62
C ARG A 337 8.31 -39.71 -11.77
N GLN A 338 7.24 -40.04 -11.04
CA GLN A 338 7.16 -41.26 -10.24
C GLN A 338 7.27 -42.53 -11.11
N TYR A 339 6.55 -42.57 -12.23
CA TYR A 339 6.54 -43.71 -13.15
C TYR A 339 7.61 -43.63 -14.26
N ARG A 340 8.44 -42.58 -14.27
CA ARG A 340 9.46 -42.31 -15.29
C ARG A 340 8.89 -42.26 -16.71
N LEU A 341 7.72 -41.65 -16.85
CA LEU A 341 7.06 -41.41 -18.12
C LEU A 341 7.83 -40.36 -18.94
N GLU A 342 7.68 -40.44 -20.27
CA GLU A 342 8.25 -39.45 -21.19
C GLU A 342 7.54 -38.10 -21.02
N VAL A 343 8.31 -37.01 -20.97
CA VAL A 343 7.77 -35.64 -20.93
C VAL A 343 7.64 -35.12 -22.36
N VAL A 344 6.48 -35.39 -22.98
CA VAL A 344 6.16 -34.90 -24.32
C VAL A 344 5.69 -33.45 -24.24
N GLN A 345 6.46 -32.53 -24.83
CA GLN A 345 6.17 -31.09 -24.87
C GLN A 345 6.28 -30.60 -26.32
N PRO A 346 5.21 -30.68 -27.12
CA PRO A 346 5.24 -30.48 -28.57
C PRO A 346 4.99 -29.01 -28.98
N LEU A 347 5.00 -28.07 -28.04
CA LEU A 347 4.70 -26.64 -28.31
C LEU A 347 5.97 -25.78 -28.27
N ASP A 348 6.09 -24.85 -29.20
CA ASP A 348 7.10 -23.81 -29.16
C ASP A 348 6.77 -22.73 -28.11
N ASP A 349 7.62 -21.71 -28.01
CA ASP A 349 7.47 -20.59 -27.08
C ASP A 349 6.20 -19.75 -27.36
N GLN A 350 5.67 -19.78 -28.58
CA GLN A 350 4.45 -19.09 -29.00
C GLN A 350 3.19 -19.92 -28.77
N GLY A 351 3.32 -21.11 -28.17
CA GLY A 351 2.20 -22.04 -27.97
C GLY A 351 1.68 -22.63 -29.28
N ARG A 352 2.52 -22.72 -30.32
CA ARG A 352 2.24 -23.41 -31.57
C ARG A 352 2.86 -24.80 -31.53
N PHE A 353 2.19 -25.77 -32.14
CA PHE A 353 2.79 -27.09 -32.30
C PHE A 353 4.00 -27.04 -33.22
N GLU A 354 5.05 -27.78 -32.86
CA GLU A 354 6.22 -27.94 -33.72
C GLU A 354 5.79 -28.50 -35.10
N PRO A 355 6.44 -28.09 -36.21
CA PRO A 355 5.98 -28.43 -37.57
C PRO A 355 5.90 -29.93 -37.86
N ASP A 356 6.65 -30.75 -37.14
CA ASP A 356 6.72 -32.20 -37.29
C ASP A 356 5.64 -32.96 -36.51
N ILE A 357 4.84 -32.27 -35.69
CA ILE A 357 3.77 -32.90 -34.91
C ILE A 357 2.62 -33.31 -35.83
N PRO A 358 2.28 -34.62 -35.90
CA PRO A 358 1.20 -35.10 -36.75
C PRO A 358 -0.12 -34.38 -36.46
N LEU A 359 -0.91 -34.15 -37.52
CA LEU A 359 -2.24 -33.52 -37.51
C LEU A 359 -2.27 -32.01 -37.19
N VAL A 360 -1.46 -31.53 -36.25
CA VAL A 360 -1.59 -30.18 -35.66
C VAL A 360 -0.37 -29.28 -35.84
N GLY A 361 0.70 -29.75 -36.48
CA GLY A 361 1.93 -28.99 -36.67
C GLY A 361 1.71 -27.57 -37.22
N GLY A 362 2.31 -26.58 -36.56
CA GLY A 362 2.21 -25.15 -36.86
C GLY A 362 0.95 -24.44 -36.34
N LEU A 363 -0.08 -25.18 -35.89
CA LEU A 363 -1.29 -24.59 -35.34
C LEU A 363 -1.03 -24.05 -33.93
N PHE A 364 -1.69 -22.94 -33.60
CA PHE A 364 -1.76 -22.49 -32.21
C PHE A 364 -2.58 -23.47 -31.39
N TYR A 365 -2.20 -23.71 -30.12
CA TYR A 365 -2.79 -24.77 -29.30
C TYR A 365 -4.33 -24.70 -29.23
N ALA A 366 -4.90 -23.49 -29.17
CA ALA A 366 -6.34 -23.31 -29.11
C ALA A 366 -7.04 -23.71 -30.43
N ASP A 367 -6.42 -23.38 -31.57
CA ASP A 367 -6.93 -23.72 -32.91
C ASP A 367 -6.85 -25.23 -33.18
N ALA A 368 -5.87 -25.91 -32.57
CA ALA A 368 -5.70 -27.36 -32.67
C ALA A 368 -6.87 -28.15 -32.05
N ASN A 369 -7.63 -27.58 -31.11
CA ASN A 369 -8.73 -28.27 -30.43
C ASN A 369 -9.76 -28.82 -31.43
N ALA A 370 -10.20 -28.00 -32.39
CA ALA A 370 -11.20 -28.40 -33.38
C ALA A 370 -10.69 -29.51 -34.32
N VAL A 371 -9.40 -29.45 -34.68
CA VAL A 371 -8.75 -30.44 -35.53
C VAL A 371 -8.63 -31.79 -34.82
N ILE A 372 -8.24 -31.78 -33.54
CA ILE A 372 -8.12 -32.99 -32.72
C ILE A 372 -9.50 -33.62 -32.50
N GLN A 373 -10.52 -32.81 -32.17
CA GLN A 373 -11.90 -33.29 -32.01
C GLN A 373 -12.42 -33.96 -33.29
N ALA A 374 -12.22 -33.33 -34.45
CA ALA A 374 -12.62 -33.90 -35.73
C ALA A 374 -11.92 -35.25 -35.99
N LYS A 375 -10.63 -35.37 -35.67
CA LYS A 375 -9.91 -36.64 -35.81
C LYS A 375 -10.40 -37.72 -34.84
N LEU A 376 -10.66 -37.35 -33.59
CA LEU A 376 -11.21 -38.28 -32.59
C LEU A 376 -12.61 -38.77 -32.98
N ALA A 377 -13.43 -37.92 -33.58
CA ALA A 377 -14.72 -38.30 -34.14
C ALA A 377 -14.56 -39.25 -35.36
N GLU A 378 -13.64 -38.94 -36.28
CA GLU A 378 -13.35 -39.78 -37.46
C GLU A 378 -12.95 -41.21 -37.08
N VAL A 379 -12.15 -41.38 -36.02
CA VAL A 379 -11.72 -42.70 -35.54
C VAL A 379 -12.70 -43.35 -34.55
N GLY A 380 -13.84 -42.72 -34.27
CA GLY A 380 -14.88 -43.26 -33.37
C GLY A 380 -14.51 -43.29 -31.88
N ALA A 381 -13.53 -42.47 -31.48
CA ALA A 381 -13.05 -42.37 -30.10
C ALA A 381 -13.70 -41.23 -29.31
N LEU A 382 -14.24 -40.20 -29.98
CA LEU A 382 -14.98 -39.12 -29.33
C LEU A 382 -16.40 -39.59 -28.95
N LEU A 383 -16.69 -39.69 -27.66
CA LEU A 383 -18.00 -40.11 -27.15
C LEU A 383 -18.95 -38.92 -26.93
N HIS A 384 -18.41 -37.80 -26.45
CA HIS A 384 -19.18 -36.59 -26.18
C HIS A 384 -18.32 -35.35 -26.34
N GLN A 385 -18.97 -34.23 -26.66
CA GLN A 385 -18.37 -32.91 -26.71
C GLN A 385 -19.38 -31.84 -26.30
N GLU A 386 -18.96 -30.92 -25.43
CA GLU A 386 -19.73 -29.74 -25.04
C GLU A 386 -18.82 -28.55 -24.72
N ASP A 387 -19.40 -27.38 -24.52
CA ASP A 387 -18.68 -26.24 -23.96
C ASP A 387 -18.86 -26.21 -22.44
N TYR A 388 -17.77 -25.92 -21.73
CA TYR A 388 -17.70 -25.94 -20.27
C TYR A 388 -17.14 -24.63 -19.73
N ASP A 389 -17.93 -23.96 -18.88
CA ASP A 389 -17.53 -22.72 -18.21
C ASP A 389 -16.89 -23.03 -16.85
N HIS A 390 -15.65 -22.58 -16.65
CA HIS A 390 -14.91 -22.79 -15.41
C HIS A 390 -13.92 -21.65 -15.12
N GLN A 391 -13.34 -21.62 -13.91
CA GLN A 391 -12.26 -20.69 -13.62
C GLN A 391 -10.97 -21.18 -14.28
N TYR A 392 -10.37 -20.34 -15.10
CA TYR A 392 -9.13 -20.64 -15.80
C TYR A 392 -8.09 -19.57 -15.51
N ALA A 393 -6.82 -19.96 -15.61
CA ALA A 393 -5.69 -19.07 -15.35
C ALA A 393 -5.41 -18.15 -16.54
N TYR A 394 -5.16 -16.88 -16.25
CA TYR A 394 -4.85 -15.83 -17.21
C TYR A 394 -3.59 -15.09 -16.79
N CYS A 395 -2.86 -14.59 -17.78
CA CYS A 395 -1.71 -13.74 -17.53
C CYS A 395 -2.21 -12.38 -17.02
N TRP A 396 -1.77 -11.98 -15.83
CA TRP A 396 -2.18 -10.71 -15.21
C TRP A 396 -1.87 -9.47 -16.06
N ARG A 397 -0.87 -9.56 -16.97
CA ARG A 397 -0.42 -8.45 -17.82
C ARG A 397 -1.21 -8.37 -19.13
N CYS A 398 -1.20 -9.44 -19.93
CA CYS A 398 -1.81 -9.41 -21.27
C CYS A 398 -3.29 -9.83 -21.28
N LYS A 399 -3.81 -10.35 -20.15
CA LYS A 399 -5.20 -10.81 -19.98
C LYS A 399 -5.62 -11.89 -20.99
N ASN A 400 -4.67 -12.72 -21.43
CA ASN A 400 -4.93 -13.92 -22.23
C ASN A 400 -4.78 -15.20 -21.39
N PRO A 401 -5.43 -16.32 -21.80
CA PRO A 401 -5.27 -17.62 -21.15
C PRO A 401 -3.80 -18.07 -21.15
N ILE A 402 -3.39 -18.73 -20.07
CA ILE A 402 -2.06 -19.34 -19.94
C ILE A 402 -2.15 -20.86 -19.95
N ILE A 403 -1.06 -21.51 -20.31
CA ILE A 403 -0.97 -22.97 -20.36
C ILE A 403 0.11 -23.44 -19.41
N TYR A 404 0.06 -24.71 -19.03
CA TYR A 404 1.23 -25.37 -18.45
C TYR A 404 2.15 -25.86 -19.57
N ARG A 405 3.46 -25.66 -19.38
CA ARG A 405 4.49 -26.12 -20.29
C ARG A 405 5.72 -26.58 -19.51
N ALA A 406 6.21 -27.77 -19.80
CA ALA A 406 7.47 -28.26 -19.24
C ALA A 406 8.66 -27.56 -19.88
N THR A 407 9.44 -26.82 -19.09
CA THR A 407 10.67 -26.16 -19.57
C THR A 407 11.75 -26.16 -18.49
N LYS A 408 13.02 -26.11 -18.90
CA LYS A 408 14.16 -26.05 -17.97
C LYS A 408 14.29 -24.63 -17.46
N GLN A 409 14.10 -24.45 -16.16
CA GLN A 409 14.11 -23.14 -15.50
C GLN A 409 15.07 -23.15 -14.30
N TRP A 410 15.47 -21.96 -13.86
CA TRP A 410 16.26 -21.75 -12.66
C TRP A 410 15.34 -21.48 -11.46
N PHE A 411 15.59 -22.16 -10.35
CA PHE A 411 14.76 -22.09 -9.15
C PHE A 411 15.59 -21.75 -7.92
N LEU A 412 14.99 -20.99 -7.01
CA LEU A 412 15.42 -20.89 -5.62
C LEU A 412 14.63 -21.91 -4.78
N SER A 413 15.35 -22.78 -4.08
CA SER A 413 14.73 -23.75 -3.17
C SER A 413 14.21 -23.05 -1.91
N ILE A 414 12.89 -22.87 -1.85
CA ILE A 414 12.21 -22.34 -0.67
C ILE A 414 12.18 -23.41 0.42
N ASP A 415 12.04 -24.67 0.03
CA ASP A 415 11.98 -25.80 0.97
C ASP A 415 13.17 -25.84 1.94
N ARG A 416 14.38 -25.67 1.40
CA ARG A 416 15.64 -25.69 2.19
C ARG A 416 15.75 -24.58 3.23
N ILE A 417 15.02 -23.48 3.06
CA ILE A 417 15.05 -22.30 3.96
C ILE A 417 13.71 -22.03 4.62
N ARG A 418 12.70 -22.90 4.45
CA ARG A 418 11.32 -22.66 4.90
C ARG A 418 11.25 -22.39 6.39
N SER A 419 11.95 -23.17 7.19
CA SER A 419 12.02 -23.00 8.65
C SER A 419 12.72 -21.69 9.05
N GLU A 420 13.80 -21.30 8.36
CA GLU A 420 14.50 -20.03 8.60
C GLU A 420 13.58 -18.83 8.28
N LEU A 421 12.84 -18.90 7.16
CA LEU A 421 11.90 -17.86 6.75
C LEU A 421 10.79 -17.68 7.78
N ILE A 422 10.17 -18.78 8.24
CA ILE A 422 9.13 -18.74 9.28
C ILE A 422 9.70 -18.16 10.57
N GLN A 423 10.88 -18.61 11.00
CA GLN A 423 11.50 -18.15 12.23
C GLN A 423 11.79 -16.65 12.21
N ALA A 424 12.31 -16.14 11.09
CA ALA A 424 12.59 -14.72 10.90
C ALA A 424 11.33 -13.83 11.00
N THR A 425 10.12 -14.37 10.80
CA THR A 425 8.88 -13.59 10.95
C THR A 425 8.53 -13.26 12.40
N TYR A 426 9.03 -14.02 13.38
CA TYR A 426 8.67 -13.81 14.80
C TYR A 426 9.38 -12.60 15.42
N ASP A 427 10.54 -12.22 14.88
CA ASP A 427 11.29 -11.05 15.33
C ASP A 427 10.79 -9.73 14.71
N VAL A 428 9.78 -9.81 13.83
CA VAL A 428 9.18 -8.68 13.12
C VAL A 428 7.91 -8.23 13.81
N THR A 429 7.75 -6.91 13.96
CA THR A 429 6.47 -6.31 14.38
C THR A 429 5.54 -6.19 13.17
N TRP A 430 4.37 -6.82 13.23
CA TRP A 430 3.38 -6.80 12.15
C TRP A 430 2.22 -5.89 12.53
N ASP A 431 1.91 -4.94 11.65
CA ASP A 431 0.75 -4.06 11.81
C ASP A 431 -0.03 -3.96 10.48
N PRO A 432 -1.23 -4.55 10.39
CA PRO A 432 -1.96 -5.23 11.47
C PRO A 432 -1.34 -6.56 11.93
N ALA A 433 -1.68 -6.99 13.15
CA ALA A 433 -1.13 -8.20 13.76
C ALA A 433 -1.35 -9.49 12.94
N TRP A 434 -2.49 -9.59 12.23
CA TRP A 434 -2.79 -10.74 11.35
C TRP A 434 -1.78 -10.89 10.19
N GLY A 435 -1.03 -9.83 9.87
CA GLY A 435 -0.02 -9.83 8.83
C GLY A 435 1.03 -10.93 9.01
N GLY A 436 1.47 -11.14 10.25
CA GLY A 436 2.44 -12.20 10.56
C GLY A 436 1.89 -13.61 10.29
N ASP A 437 0.64 -13.86 10.67
CA ASP A 437 -0.01 -15.17 10.42
C ASP A 437 -0.18 -15.41 8.93
N ARG A 438 -0.60 -14.38 8.18
CA ARG A 438 -0.71 -14.45 6.73
C ARG A 438 0.62 -14.75 6.06
N MET A 439 1.70 -14.06 6.45
CA MET A 439 3.03 -14.30 5.89
C MET A 439 3.50 -15.74 6.18
N ARG A 440 3.32 -16.23 7.40
CA ARG A 440 3.70 -17.60 7.78
C ARG A 440 2.91 -18.67 7.01
N ALA A 441 1.58 -18.52 6.91
CA ALA A 441 0.74 -19.43 6.13
C ALA A 441 1.19 -19.46 4.66
N MET A 442 1.43 -18.27 4.08
CA MET A 442 1.96 -18.17 2.74
C MET A 442 3.33 -18.85 2.55
N ILE A 443 4.24 -18.74 3.53
CA ILE A 443 5.55 -19.43 3.46
C ILE A 443 5.38 -20.94 3.57
N LEU A 444 4.43 -21.45 4.36
CA LEU A 444 4.21 -22.89 4.51
C LEU A 444 3.81 -23.54 3.19
N ASP A 445 2.90 -22.93 2.45
CA ASP A 445 2.36 -23.49 1.21
C ASP A 445 3.22 -23.14 -0.03
N ARG A 446 4.22 -22.28 0.13
CA ARG A 446 5.04 -21.78 -1.00
C ARG A 446 5.88 -22.88 -1.64
N GLN A 447 5.77 -23.04 -2.95
CA GLN A 447 6.68 -23.87 -3.76
C GLN A 447 8.01 -23.16 -4.05
N ASP A 448 8.95 -23.88 -4.67
CA ASP A 448 10.23 -23.30 -5.08
C ASP A 448 10.02 -22.15 -6.09
N TRP A 449 10.77 -21.07 -5.91
CA TRP A 449 10.56 -19.85 -6.67
C TRP A 449 11.29 -19.92 -8.02
N CYS A 450 10.52 -19.93 -9.12
CA CYS A 450 11.04 -19.83 -10.48
C CYS A 450 11.62 -18.44 -10.76
N LEU A 451 12.94 -18.37 -10.89
CA LEU A 451 13.68 -17.11 -11.06
C LEU A 451 13.85 -16.69 -12.51
N SER A 452 13.87 -17.62 -13.46
CA SER A 452 14.15 -17.31 -14.87
C SER A 452 12.94 -16.77 -15.62
N ARG A 453 13.18 -15.83 -16.54
CA ARG A 453 12.22 -15.28 -17.49
C ARG A 453 12.88 -15.18 -18.87
N GLN A 454 12.15 -15.60 -19.91
CA GLN A 454 12.63 -15.64 -21.30
C GLN A 454 12.45 -14.27 -21.97
N ARG A 455 13.04 -13.24 -21.38
CA ARG A 455 12.91 -11.84 -21.78
C ARG A 455 14.28 -11.19 -21.83
N VAL A 456 14.37 -10.00 -22.40
CA VAL A 456 15.66 -9.30 -22.56
C VAL A 456 15.81 -8.12 -21.62
N TRP A 457 14.74 -7.55 -21.07
CA TRP A 457 14.80 -6.36 -20.20
C TRP A 457 14.80 -6.71 -18.71
N GLY A 458 16.00 -6.99 -18.18
CA GLY A 458 16.28 -7.20 -16.76
C GLY A 458 17.72 -7.64 -16.49
N VAL A 459 18.01 -8.03 -15.26
CA VAL A 459 19.33 -8.54 -14.88
C VAL A 459 19.48 -9.99 -15.36
N PRO A 460 20.56 -10.33 -16.09
CA PRO A 460 20.76 -11.67 -16.63
C PRO A 460 21.15 -12.68 -15.54
N ILE A 461 20.74 -13.93 -15.69
CA ILE A 461 21.25 -15.03 -14.87
C ILE A 461 22.67 -15.37 -15.34
N PRO A 462 23.73 -15.23 -14.50
CA PRO A 462 25.11 -15.43 -14.93
C PRO A 462 25.50 -16.92 -14.94
N ALA A 463 24.73 -17.72 -15.66
CA ALA A 463 24.99 -19.13 -15.92
C ALA A 463 25.59 -19.33 -17.33
N TYR A 464 26.32 -20.43 -17.49
CA TYR A 464 27.03 -20.76 -18.74
C TYR A 464 26.73 -22.19 -19.16
N TYR A 465 26.82 -22.46 -20.45
CA TYR A 465 26.65 -23.79 -21.01
C TYR A 465 27.88 -24.20 -21.79
N CYS A 466 28.49 -25.33 -21.43
CA CYS A 466 29.60 -25.89 -22.20
C CYS A 466 29.13 -26.27 -23.60
N GLU A 467 29.76 -25.76 -24.65
CA GLU A 467 29.38 -26.08 -26.03
C GLU A 467 29.68 -27.54 -26.41
N SER A 468 30.60 -28.20 -25.69
CA SER A 468 31.02 -29.58 -25.99
C SER A 468 30.08 -30.64 -25.42
N CYS A 469 29.55 -30.46 -24.22
CA CYS A 469 28.70 -31.46 -23.55
C CYS A 469 27.32 -30.94 -23.12
N GLY A 470 27.05 -29.64 -23.24
CA GLY A 470 25.78 -29.03 -22.83
C GLY A 470 25.60 -28.86 -21.31
N ALA A 471 26.62 -29.18 -20.51
CA ALA A 471 26.58 -29.00 -19.07
C ALA A 471 26.38 -27.53 -18.68
N SER A 472 25.52 -27.30 -17.70
CA SER A 472 25.31 -25.97 -17.11
C SER A 472 26.30 -25.71 -15.99
N GLU A 473 26.98 -24.57 -16.03
CA GLU A 473 27.92 -24.11 -15.02
C GLU A 473 27.35 -22.85 -14.35
N LEU A 474 27.11 -22.94 -13.04
CA LEU A 474 26.73 -21.81 -12.19
C LEU A 474 27.37 -22.00 -10.83
N THR A 475 28.41 -21.22 -10.54
CA THR A 475 29.13 -21.25 -9.26
C THR A 475 29.14 -19.86 -8.64
N GLU A 476 29.35 -19.79 -7.32
CA GLU A 476 29.47 -18.51 -6.63
C GLU A 476 30.58 -17.63 -7.23
N GLU A 477 31.73 -18.21 -7.58
CA GLU A 477 32.85 -17.51 -8.22
C GLU A 477 32.45 -16.86 -9.55
N LEU A 478 31.76 -17.61 -10.42
CA LEU A 478 31.29 -17.13 -11.70
C LEU A 478 30.29 -15.98 -11.54
N VAL A 479 29.36 -16.10 -10.60
CA VAL A 479 28.36 -15.07 -10.32
C VAL A 479 29.03 -13.81 -9.78
N ARG A 480 29.97 -13.94 -8.83
CA ARG A 480 30.71 -12.80 -8.27
C ARG A 480 31.51 -12.06 -9.34
N ARG A 481 32.13 -12.79 -10.25
CA ARG A 481 32.86 -12.18 -11.37
C ARG A 481 31.92 -11.41 -12.30
N ALA A 482 30.76 -11.98 -12.64
CA ALA A 482 29.74 -11.27 -13.40
C ALA A 482 29.22 -10.03 -12.66
N ALA A 483 29.01 -10.13 -11.34
CA ALA A 483 28.58 -9.02 -10.48
C ALA A 483 29.56 -7.85 -10.46
N GLU A 484 30.87 -8.10 -10.49
CA GLU A 484 31.89 -7.05 -10.61
C GLU A 484 31.79 -6.31 -11.95
N ILE A 485 31.70 -7.05 -13.05
CA ILE A 485 31.68 -6.50 -14.40
C ILE A 485 30.37 -5.75 -14.64
N ILE A 486 29.22 -6.38 -14.39
CA ILE A 486 27.90 -5.76 -14.53
C ILE A 486 27.74 -4.61 -13.55
N GLY A 487 28.34 -4.71 -12.35
CA GLY A 487 28.39 -3.62 -11.36
C GLY A 487 29.03 -2.32 -11.87
N GLN A 488 29.89 -2.41 -12.89
CA GLN A 488 30.62 -1.29 -13.49
C GLN A 488 30.06 -0.90 -14.85
N GLU A 489 29.77 -1.89 -15.71
CA GLU A 489 29.38 -1.70 -17.10
C GLU A 489 27.86 -1.72 -17.32
N GLY A 490 27.09 -2.22 -16.35
CA GLY A 490 25.66 -2.49 -16.46
C GLY A 490 25.33 -3.80 -17.18
N ALA A 491 24.08 -4.24 -17.05
CA ALA A 491 23.60 -5.53 -17.58
C ALA A 491 23.60 -5.62 -19.12
N ASP A 492 23.66 -4.48 -19.82
CA ASP A 492 23.80 -4.45 -21.29
C ASP A 492 25.13 -5.11 -21.75
N SER A 493 26.16 -5.09 -20.88
CA SER A 493 27.43 -5.77 -21.16
C SER A 493 27.26 -7.27 -21.41
N TRP A 494 26.32 -7.93 -20.72
CA TRP A 494 26.07 -9.36 -20.88
C TRP A 494 25.62 -9.74 -22.29
N TRP A 495 24.86 -8.84 -22.93
CA TRP A 495 24.35 -9.00 -24.29
C TRP A 495 25.34 -8.52 -25.36
N ALA A 496 26.27 -7.63 -25.00
CA ALA A 496 27.24 -7.04 -25.92
C ALA A 496 28.60 -7.76 -25.96
N LYS A 497 28.94 -8.55 -24.94
CA LYS A 497 30.23 -9.22 -24.78
C LYS A 497 30.08 -10.74 -24.86
N PRO A 498 31.11 -11.47 -25.34
CA PRO A 498 31.08 -12.94 -25.37
C PRO A 498 31.29 -13.56 -23.98
N ALA A 499 30.97 -14.85 -23.84
CA ALA A 499 31.08 -15.59 -22.58
C ALA A 499 32.46 -15.47 -21.91
N ASP A 500 33.53 -15.59 -22.71
CA ASP A 500 34.92 -15.52 -22.25
C ASP A 500 35.26 -14.20 -21.53
N TYR A 501 34.48 -13.13 -21.73
CA TYR A 501 34.66 -11.86 -21.04
C TYR A 501 34.33 -11.95 -19.54
N PHE A 502 33.35 -12.78 -19.20
CA PHE A 502 32.84 -12.94 -17.84
C PHE A 502 33.45 -14.15 -17.12
N LEU A 503 34.08 -15.06 -17.85
CA LEU A 503 34.73 -16.24 -17.29
C LEU A 503 36.12 -15.91 -16.70
N PRO A 504 36.53 -16.57 -15.61
CA PRO A 504 37.92 -16.52 -15.14
C PRO A 504 38.90 -17.01 -16.22
N PRO A 505 40.12 -16.46 -16.29
CA PRO A 505 41.13 -16.94 -17.24
C PRO A 505 41.42 -18.43 -17.07
N GLY A 506 41.33 -19.17 -18.18
CA GLY A 506 41.58 -20.62 -18.18
C GLY A 506 40.45 -21.48 -17.64
N TRP A 507 39.22 -20.94 -17.52
CA TRP A 507 38.06 -21.71 -17.10
C TRP A 507 37.80 -22.92 -18.01
N THR A 508 37.58 -24.09 -17.41
CA THR A 508 37.30 -25.36 -18.11
C THR A 508 36.06 -26.03 -17.53
N CYS A 509 35.29 -26.71 -18.38
CA CYS A 509 34.06 -27.38 -17.94
C CYS A 509 34.40 -28.50 -16.96
N ALA A 510 33.72 -28.52 -15.81
CA ALA A 510 33.97 -29.50 -14.76
C ALA A 510 33.63 -30.94 -15.19
N GLN A 511 32.75 -31.12 -16.18
CA GLN A 511 32.32 -32.43 -16.66
C GLN A 511 33.20 -33.01 -17.78
N CYS A 512 33.64 -32.20 -18.75
CA CYS A 512 34.32 -32.71 -19.95
C CYS A 512 35.66 -32.02 -20.28
N GLY A 513 36.06 -31.00 -19.53
CA GLY A 513 37.29 -30.23 -19.80
C GLY A 513 37.20 -29.28 -21.00
N GLY A 514 36.04 -29.12 -21.62
CA GLY A 514 35.82 -28.18 -22.73
C GLY A 514 36.06 -26.72 -22.31
N THR A 515 36.54 -25.89 -23.25
CA THR A 515 36.94 -24.49 -23.00
C THR A 515 36.01 -23.45 -23.64
N LYS A 516 34.99 -23.90 -24.38
CA LYS A 516 34.03 -23.01 -25.04
C LYS A 516 32.69 -23.05 -24.34
N PHE A 517 32.14 -21.86 -24.11
CA PHE A 517 30.89 -21.68 -23.38
C PHE A 517 30.00 -20.67 -24.09
N ARG A 518 28.69 -20.86 -23.95
CA ARG A 518 27.68 -19.85 -24.28
C ARG A 518 27.00 -19.37 -23.00
N GLN A 519 26.63 -18.10 -22.97
CA GLN A 519 25.92 -17.49 -21.83
C GLN A 519 24.43 -17.87 -21.83
N GLU A 520 23.86 -17.95 -20.63
CA GLU A 520 22.41 -17.94 -20.43
C GLU A 520 21.78 -16.67 -20.98
N GLN A 521 20.57 -16.81 -21.54
CA GLN A 521 19.79 -15.72 -22.14
C GLN A 521 18.60 -15.32 -21.26
N ASP A 522 18.22 -16.16 -20.30
CA ASP A 522 17.20 -15.83 -19.31
C ASP A 522 17.65 -14.69 -18.39
N ILE A 523 16.69 -13.82 -18.06
CA ILE A 523 16.83 -12.79 -17.02
C ILE A 523 16.11 -13.21 -15.75
N PHE A 524 16.35 -12.49 -14.66
CA PHE A 524 15.63 -12.67 -13.42
C PHE A 524 14.18 -12.20 -13.47
N ASP A 525 13.36 -12.83 -12.64
CA ASP A 525 12.09 -12.33 -12.16
C ASP A 525 12.30 -11.00 -11.41
N VAL A 526 11.50 -9.98 -11.73
CA VAL A 526 11.57 -8.63 -11.14
C VAL A 526 11.36 -8.60 -9.61
N TRP A 527 10.77 -9.65 -9.04
CA TRP A 527 10.70 -9.80 -7.60
C TRP A 527 12.07 -10.06 -6.97
N LEU A 528 13.05 -10.57 -7.71
CA LEU A 528 14.44 -10.66 -7.24
C LEU A 528 15.11 -9.28 -7.28
N ASP A 529 14.87 -8.49 -8.32
CA ASP A 529 15.35 -7.11 -8.42
C ASP A 529 14.90 -6.31 -7.19
N SER A 530 13.58 -6.19 -7.00
CA SER A 530 13.00 -5.42 -5.90
C SER A 530 13.29 -6.04 -4.52
N GLY A 531 13.32 -7.37 -4.42
CA GLY A 531 13.71 -8.09 -3.21
C GLY A 531 15.17 -7.86 -2.80
N SER A 532 16.06 -7.58 -3.77
CA SER A 532 17.48 -7.31 -3.50
C SER A 532 17.75 -5.87 -3.04
N SER A 533 16.73 -5.01 -3.02
CA SER A 533 16.86 -3.62 -2.55
C SER A 533 17.37 -3.50 -1.11
N GLN A 534 17.12 -4.50 -0.25
CA GLN A 534 17.71 -4.52 1.10
C GLN A 534 19.24 -4.52 1.06
N ALA A 535 19.85 -5.24 0.13
CA ALA A 535 21.30 -5.28 0.00
C ALA A 535 21.78 -4.07 -0.80
N ALA A 536 21.18 -3.84 -1.98
CA ALA A 536 21.60 -2.82 -2.93
C ALA A 536 21.42 -1.38 -2.43
N VAL A 537 20.48 -1.15 -1.50
CA VAL A 537 20.17 0.19 -0.96
C VAL A 537 20.59 0.28 0.49
N LEU A 538 20.05 -0.58 1.38
CA LEU A 538 20.31 -0.48 2.81
C LEU A 538 21.71 -1.01 3.20
N GLY A 539 22.20 -2.03 2.49
CA GLY A 539 23.46 -2.70 2.79
C GLY A 539 24.71 -1.99 2.27
N GLU A 540 24.58 -1.25 1.16
CA GLU A 540 25.70 -0.55 0.48
C GLU A 540 25.81 0.94 0.90
N SER A 541 24.83 1.48 1.64
CA SER A 541 24.82 2.89 2.06
C SER A 541 25.28 3.07 3.51
N GLU A 542 26.30 3.90 3.73
CA GLU A 542 26.72 4.34 5.07
C GLU A 542 25.66 5.25 5.74
N GLU A 543 24.77 5.85 4.94
CA GLU A 543 23.68 6.70 5.41
C GLU A 543 22.46 5.93 5.91
N LEU A 544 22.28 4.69 5.46
CA LEU A 544 21.14 3.86 5.82
C LEU A 544 21.51 2.80 6.87
N ARG A 545 20.55 1.94 7.19
CA ARG A 545 20.72 0.83 8.14
C ARG A 545 19.93 -0.37 7.65
N LEU A 546 20.47 -1.54 7.95
CA LEU A 546 19.84 -2.83 7.73
C LEU A 546 19.91 -3.61 9.06
N PRO A 547 18.78 -4.06 9.63
CA PRO A 547 17.41 -3.97 9.10
C PRO A 547 16.86 -2.53 9.08
N ALA A 548 15.96 -2.25 8.13
CA ALA A 548 15.14 -1.03 8.14
C ALA A 548 14.22 -1.02 9.38
N ASP A 549 13.87 0.17 9.87
CA ASP A 549 12.96 0.29 11.01
C ASP A 549 11.52 -0.04 10.59
N VAL A 550 11.09 0.42 9.41
CA VAL A 550 9.75 0.17 8.86
C VAL A 550 9.82 -0.08 7.35
N VAL A 551 9.04 -1.05 6.87
CA VAL A 551 8.57 -1.12 5.48
C VAL A 551 7.06 -0.91 5.47
N LEU A 552 6.55 -0.15 4.49
CA LEU A 552 5.13 0.18 4.37
C LEU A 552 4.65 0.02 2.94
N GLU A 553 3.76 -0.93 2.68
CA GLU A 553 3.11 -1.13 1.39
C GLU A 553 1.67 -1.65 1.50
N GLY A 554 1.02 -1.85 0.35
CA GLY A 554 -0.33 -2.43 0.26
C GLY A 554 -0.39 -3.91 0.63
N ASN A 555 -1.60 -4.38 0.93
CA ASN A 555 -1.88 -5.79 1.29
C ASN A 555 -1.43 -6.80 0.21
N ASP A 556 -1.40 -6.41 -1.05
CA ASP A 556 -0.90 -7.21 -2.17
C ASP A 556 0.58 -7.59 -2.00
N GLN A 557 1.37 -6.80 -1.26
CA GLN A 557 2.81 -7.01 -1.12
C GLN A 557 3.20 -8.18 -0.19
N TYR A 558 2.26 -8.80 0.53
CA TYR A 558 2.50 -10.10 1.16
C TYR A 558 2.82 -11.19 0.14
N ARG A 559 2.33 -11.07 -1.10
CA ARG A 559 2.67 -11.96 -2.23
C ARG A 559 3.77 -11.42 -3.13
N GLY A 560 4.26 -10.22 -2.83
CA GLY A 560 5.22 -9.49 -3.67
C GLY A 560 6.44 -9.08 -2.85
N TRP A 561 6.58 -7.77 -2.64
CA TRP A 561 7.80 -7.18 -2.12
C TRP A 561 8.17 -7.60 -0.69
N PHE A 562 7.20 -7.73 0.23
CA PHE A 562 7.52 -8.17 1.60
C PHE A 562 8.10 -9.59 1.61
N GLN A 563 7.52 -10.49 0.81
CA GLN A 563 7.97 -11.87 0.73
C GLN A 563 9.34 -11.96 0.04
N SER A 564 9.55 -11.24 -1.05
CA SER A 564 10.85 -11.24 -1.75
C SER A 564 11.95 -10.63 -0.88
N LEU A 565 11.71 -9.50 -0.21
CA LEU A 565 12.63 -8.92 0.78
C LEU A 565 12.99 -9.94 1.88
N LEU A 566 12.00 -10.58 2.50
CA LEU A 566 12.24 -11.58 3.52
C LEU A 566 13.08 -12.73 2.97
N THR A 567 12.75 -13.20 1.77
CA THR A 567 13.42 -14.32 1.12
C THR A 567 14.87 -14.01 0.82
N THR A 568 15.16 -12.87 0.19
CA THR A 568 16.54 -12.46 -0.11
C THR A 568 17.33 -12.15 1.16
N GLY A 569 16.72 -11.51 2.17
CA GLY A 569 17.33 -11.21 3.46
C GLY A 569 17.73 -12.47 4.23
N VAL A 570 16.81 -13.43 4.38
CA VAL A 570 17.08 -14.71 5.05
C VAL A 570 18.05 -15.57 4.25
N SER A 571 17.91 -15.60 2.92
CA SER A 571 18.82 -16.37 2.06
C SER A 571 20.27 -15.88 2.13
N THR A 572 20.50 -14.61 2.47
CA THR A 572 21.86 -14.03 2.53
C THR A 572 22.40 -13.85 3.94
N ARG A 573 21.53 -13.50 4.90
CA ARG A 573 21.92 -13.09 6.26
C ARG A 573 21.22 -13.86 7.38
N GLY A 574 20.25 -14.72 7.05
CA GLY A 574 19.50 -15.51 8.03
C GLY A 574 18.50 -14.70 8.88
N ALA A 575 18.18 -13.45 8.50
CA ALA A 575 17.27 -12.58 9.25
C ALA A 575 16.42 -11.71 8.31
N ALA A 576 15.27 -11.24 8.82
CA ALA A 576 14.42 -10.31 8.10
C ALA A 576 15.12 -8.95 7.88
N PRO A 577 15.01 -8.32 6.69
CA PRO A 577 15.65 -7.04 6.41
C PRO A 577 14.90 -5.83 6.98
N TYR A 578 13.87 -6.05 7.80
CA TYR A 578 13.04 -5.02 8.40
C TYR A 578 12.63 -5.41 9.83
N ARG A 579 12.42 -4.42 10.70
CA ARG A 579 11.94 -4.60 12.07
C ARG A 579 10.42 -4.56 12.17
N MET A 580 9.77 -3.82 11.27
CA MET A 580 8.32 -3.68 11.23
C MET A 580 7.80 -3.70 9.80
N VAL A 581 6.69 -4.40 9.61
CA VAL A 581 5.87 -4.36 8.39
C VAL A 581 4.56 -3.66 8.73
N LEU A 582 4.37 -2.47 8.15
CA LEU A 582 3.10 -1.74 8.21
C LEU A 582 2.36 -1.96 6.89
N THR A 583 1.09 -2.35 6.96
CA THR A 583 0.27 -2.65 5.77
C THR A 583 -0.90 -1.69 5.67
N HIS A 584 -1.16 -1.18 4.47
CA HIS A 584 -2.42 -0.51 4.16
C HIS A 584 -3.35 -1.34 3.25
N GLY A 585 -4.65 -1.11 3.36
CA GLY A 585 -5.67 -1.68 2.48
C GLY A 585 -5.67 -1.03 1.09
N MET A 586 -6.59 -1.49 0.25
CA MET A 586 -6.77 -1.00 -1.11
C MET A 586 -7.69 0.22 -1.14
N VAL A 587 -7.56 1.03 -2.20
CA VAL A 587 -8.45 2.18 -2.41
C VAL A 587 -9.65 1.73 -3.23
N LEU A 588 -10.85 1.94 -2.69
CA LEU A 588 -12.13 1.56 -3.28
C LEU A 588 -12.97 2.79 -3.66
N ASP A 589 -13.91 2.59 -4.58
CA ASP A 589 -14.91 3.60 -4.92
C ASP A 589 -15.94 3.82 -3.78
N LYS A 590 -16.87 4.77 -3.97
CA LYS A 590 -17.93 5.07 -2.99
C LYS A 590 -18.77 3.84 -2.61
N ALA A 591 -18.96 2.90 -3.54
CA ALA A 591 -19.73 1.68 -3.35
C ALA A 591 -18.89 0.52 -2.75
N GLY A 592 -17.60 0.73 -2.50
CA GLY A 592 -16.70 -0.31 -2.00
C GLY A 592 -16.25 -1.29 -3.08
N ARG A 593 -16.26 -0.88 -4.36
CA ARG A 593 -15.77 -1.70 -5.47
C ARG A 593 -14.38 -1.25 -5.89
N GLU A 594 -13.61 -2.19 -6.43
CA GLU A 594 -12.31 -1.91 -7.03
C GLU A 594 -12.44 -0.90 -8.19
N MET A 595 -11.45 -0.02 -8.29
CA MET A 595 -11.44 1.04 -9.30
C MET A 595 -10.79 0.56 -10.59
N HIS A 596 -11.54 0.54 -11.68
CA HIS A 596 -11.06 0.20 -13.02
C HIS A 596 -11.43 1.28 -14.04
N LYS A 597 -10.48 1.60 -14.94
CA LYS A 597 -10.71 2.57 -16.03
C LYS A 597 -11.93 2.18 -16.89
N SER A 598 -12.14 0.88 -17.13
CA SER A 598 -13.27 0.34 -17.89
C SER A 598 -14.63 0.54 -17.21
N LEU A 599 -14.66 0.65 -15.87
CA LEU A 599 -15.87 0.89 -15.09
C LEU A 599 -16.16 2.39 -14.91
N GLY A 600 -15.26 3.27 -15.35
CA GLY A 600 -15.38 4.73 -15.22
C GLY A 600 -15.42 5.23 -13.77
N ASN A 601 -15.05 4.40 -12.79
CA ASN A 601 -15.08 4.72 -11.36
C ASN A 601 -13.70 5.11 -10.78
N THR A 602 -12.68 5.28 -11.62
CA THR A 602 -11.35 5.71 -11.21
C THR A 602 -11.29 7.19 -10.88
N ILE A 603 -10.66 7.54 -9.76
CA ILE A 603 -10.34 8.92 -9.39
C ILE A 603 -8.83 9.11 -9.46
N ASP A 604 -8.39 10.07 -10.27
CA ASP A 604 -6.97 10.43 -10.42
C ASP A 604 -6.53 11.34 -9.26
N PRO A 605 -5.44 11.01 -8.54
CA PRO A 605 -4.97 11.84 -7.43
C PRO A 605 -4.56 13.26 -7.86
N LEU A 606 -4.04 13.44 -9.07
CA LEU A 606 -3.66 14.76 -9.58
C LEU A 606 -4.87 15.62 -9.91
N ASP A 607 -5.98 15.02 -10.32
CA ASP A 607 -7.23 15.76 -10.52
C ASP A 607 -7.83 16.21 -9.19
N ILE A 608 -7.68 15.41 -8.12
CA ILE A 608 -7.99 15.86 -6.75
C ILE A 608 -7.10 17.04 -6.38
N VAL A 609 -5.78 16.93 -6.60
CA VAL A 609 -4.82 17.99 -6.28
C VAL A 609 -5.11 19.28 -7.04
N LYS A 610 -5.44 19.20 -8.34
CA LYS A 610 -5.83 20.38 -9.13
C LYS A 610 -7.10 21.05 -8.62
N ARG A 611 -8.06 20.28 -8.10
CA ARG A 611 -9.37 20.79 -7.68
C ARG A 611 -9.40 21.27 -6.23
N TYR A 612 -8.78 20.52 -5.33
CA TYR A 612 -8.87 20.72 -3.88
C TYR A 612 -7.53 21.10 -3.24
N GLY A 613 -6.40 20.79 -3.88
CA GLY A 613 -5.07 20.88 -3.30
C GLY A 613 -4.57 19.55 -2.74
N SER A 614 -3.25 19.44 -2.65
CA SER A 614 -2.55 18.29 -2.06
C SER A 614 -2.84 18.15 -0.57
N ASP A 615 -2.91 19.25 0.17
CA ASP A 615 -3.22 19.19 1.61
C ASP A 615 -4.57 18.54 1.90
N ILE A 616 -5.56 18.68 1.01
CA ILE A 616 -6.86 18.00 1.15
C ILE A 616 -6.75 16.50 0.88
N LEU A 617 -5.98 16.09 -0.13
CA LEU A 617 -5.70 14.68 -0.39
C LEU A 617 -4.93 14.05 0.78
N ARG A 618 -3.97 14.77 1.36
CA ARG A 618 -3.22 14.32 2.53
C ARG A 618 -4.08 14.24 3.78
N LEU A 619 -5.01 15.17 3.95
CA LEU A 619 -5.99 15.12 5.03
C LEU A 619 -6.89 13.89 4.88
N TRP A 620 -7.33 13.54 3.67
CA TRP A 620 -8.06 12.30 3.41
C TRP A 620 -7.26 11.08 3.87
N VAL A 621 -6.00 10.95 3.45
CA VAL A 621 -5.10 9.87 3.87
C VAL A 621 -5.01 9.80 5.40
N ALA A 622 -4.78 10.94 6.07
CA ALA A 622 -4.62 10.97 7.52
C ALA A 622 -5.92 10.66 8.27
N THR A 623 -7.10 10.96 7.71
CA THR A 623 -8.40 10.63 8.31
C THR A 623 -8.89 9.21 8.04
N ALA A 624 -8.27 8.51 7.08
CA ALA A 624 -8.64 7.15 6.75
C ALA A 624 -7.99 6.16 7.72
N ASP A 625 -8.74 5.14 8.15
CA ASP A 625 -8.15 3.97 8.80
C ASP A 625 -7.53 3.06 7.73
N PHE A 626 -6.31 3.40 7.34
CA PHE A 626 -5.60 2.77 6.23
C PHE A 626 -5.32 1.28 6.44
N ARG A 627 -5.43 0.75 7.66
CA ARG A 627 -5.24 -0.69 7.93
C ARG A 627 -6.31 -1.56 7.29
N SER A 628 -7.44 -0.94 6.93
CA SER A 628 -8.53 -1.52 6.16
C SER A 628 -8.61 -0.87 4.78
N ASP A 629 -9.44 -1.43 3.90
CA ASP A 629 -9.71 -0.79 2.61
C ASP A 629 -10.34 0.59 2.79
N VAL A 630 -9.80 1.57 2.07
CA VAL A 630 -10.19 2.98 2.22
C VAL A 630 -11.03 3.44 1.05
N ARG A 631 -12.05 4.25 1.34
CA ARG A 631 -12.96 4.78 0.31
C ARG A 631 -12.59 6.21 -0.05
N ILE A 632 -12.73 6.53 -1.33
CA ILE A 632 -12.58 7.89 -1.81
C ILE A 632 -13.73 8.28 -2.74
N SER A 633 -14.24 9.50 -2.57
CA SER A 633 -15.28 10.08 -3.41
C SER A 633 -15.27 11.60 -3.33
N ASP A 634 -15.89 12.27 -4.31
CA ASP A 634 -16.00 13.74 -4.32
C ASP A 634 -16.76 14.27 -3.09
N GLU A 635 -17.73 13.51 -2.58
CA GLU A 635 -18.49 13.88 -1.37
C GLU A 635 -17.60 13.89 -0.12
N ILE A 636 -16.78 12.86 0.06
CA ILE A 636 -15.80 12.78 1.15
C ILE A 636 -14.82 13.96 1.05
N LEU A 637 -14.32 14.25 -0.15
CA LEU A 637 -13.38 15.35 -0.38
C LEU A 637 -14.00 16.72 -0.06
N ARG A 638 -15.27 16.95 -0.42
CA ARG A 638 -15.99 18.20 -0.05
C ARG A 638 -16.16 18.34 1.46
N GLN A 639 -16.49 17.25 2.17
CA GLN A 639 -16.60 17.28 3.62
C GLN A 639 -15.25 17.59 4.28
N LEU A 640 -14.17 17.01 3.77
CA LEU A 640 -12.80 17.31 4.22
C LEU A 640 -12.40 18.74 3.93
N ALA A 641 -12.78 19.31 2.78
CA ALA A 641 -12.55 20.71 2.47
C ALA A 641 -13.24 21.66 3.47
N GLU A 642 -14.45 21.33 3.94
CA GLU A 642 -15.13 22.10 5.00
C GLU A 642 -14.42 21.99 6.35
N SER A 643 -13.96 20.79 6.73
CA SER A 643 -13.14 20.60 7.93
C SER A 643 -11.83 21.38 7.86
N TYR A 644 -11.14 21.33 6.71
CA TYR A 644 -9.95 22.11 6.43
C TYR A 644 -10.20 23.62 6.56
N ARG A 645 -11.33 24.12 6.04
CA ARG A 645 -11.69 25.55 6.16
C ARG A 645 -11.83 25.98 7.62
N LYS A 646 -12.35 25.12 8.50
CA LYS A 646 -12.40 25.38 9.95
C LYS A 646 -11.01 25.45 10.55
N ILE A 647 -10.13 24.49 10.22
CA ILE A 647 -8.73 24.48 10.66
C ILE A 647 -8.03 25.80 10.24
N ARG A 648 -8.11 26.17 8.97
CA ARG A 648 -7.50 27.40 8.44
C ARG A 648 -8.03 28.65 9.13
N ASN A 649 -9.34 28.75 9.34
CA ASN A 649 -9.94 29.92 10.00
C ASN A 649 -9.50 30.06 11.45
N THR A 650 -9.33 28.95 12.17
CA THR A 650 -8.79 28.97 13.53
C THR A 650 -7.34 29.47 13.53
N PHE A 651 -6.48 28.98 12.61
CA PHE A 651 -5.12 29.52 12.46
C PHE A 651 -5.12 31.02 12.14
N ARG A 652 -5.99 31.46 11.23
CA ARG A 652 -6.13 32.88 10.88
C ARG A 652 -6.53 33.72 12.09
N PHE A 653 -7.45 33.23 12.93
CA PHE A 653 -7.84 33.93 14.15
C PHE A 653 -6.68 34.05 15.14
N LEU A 654 -5.92 32.97 15.35
CA LEU A 654 -4.74 32.97 16.22
C LEU A 654 -3.69 33.97 15.72
N LEU A 655 -3.33 33.91 14.44
CA LEU A 655 -2.39 34.85 13.81
C LEU A 655 -2.85 36.30 13.92
N GLY A 656 -4.13 36.57 13.61
CA GLY A 656 -4.68 37.92 13.65
C GLY A 656 -4.56 38.58 15.03
N ASN A 657 -4.69 37.79 16.09
CA ASN A 657 -4.60 38.28 17.47
C ASN A 657 -3.16 38.38 18.01
N LEU A 658 -2.17 38.04 17.18
CA LEU A 658 -0.74 38.16 17.47
C LEU A 658 -0.08 39.28 16.67
N ALA A 659 -0.86 40.16 16.03
CA ALA A 659 -0.33 41.37 15.42
C ALA A 659 0.45 42.22 16.44
N GLY A 660 1.68 42.60 16.09
CA GLY A 660 2.57 43.36 16.97
C GLY A 660 3.09 42.59 18.20
N PHE A 661 2.86 41.28 18.28
CA PHE A 661 3.37 40.46 19.38
C PHE A 661 4.84 40.08 19.14
N GLU A 662 5.70 40.38 20.11
CA GLU A 662 7.14 40.06 20.03
C GLU A 662 7.45 38.78 20.84
N PRO A 663 7.87 37.67 20.19
CA PRO A 663 8.19 36.44 20.89
C PRO A 663 9.48 36.58 21.73
N SER A 664 9.63 35.75 22.78
CA SER A 664 10.84 35.71 23.59
C SER A 664 11.28 34.26 23.91
N PRO A 665 12.58 34.01 24.16
CA PRO A 665 13.08 32.64 24.40
C PRO A 665 12.44 31.93 25.59
N THR A 666 12.00 32.68 26.61
CA THR A 666 11.36 32.13 27.82
C THR A 666 9.83 32.11 27.73
N MET A 667 9.26 32.45 26.57
CA MET A 667 7.83 32.72 26.42
C MET A 667 6.93 31.50 26.59
N LEU A 668 7.42 30.31 26.27
CA LEU A 668 6.72 29.04 26.40
C LEU A 668 6.94 28.40 27.78
N SER A 669 7.30 29.23 28.77
CA SER A 669 7.59 28.83 30.14
C SER A 669 7.17 29.95 31.11
N GLY A 670 6.88 29.59 32.36
CA GLY A 670 6.50 30.54 33.41
C GLY A 670 5.09 30.34 33.94
N THR A 671 4.68 31.24 34.84
CA THR A 671 3.42 31.14 35.56
C THR A 671 2.28 31.75 34.77
N VAL A 672 1.26 30.95 34.47
CA VAL A 672 -0.04 31.41 33.95
C VAL A 672 -1.02 31.49 35.12
N ARG A 673 -1.58 32.67 35.33
CA ARG A 673 -2.43 32.97 36.49
C ARG A 673 -3.91 32.89 36.17
N ASP A 674 -4.33 33.33 34.99
CA ASP A 674 -5.74 33.34 34.63
C ASP A 674 -6.29 31.91 34.53
N PRO A 675 -7.38 31.57 35.24
CA PRO A 675 -7.92 30.22 35.24
C PRO A 675 -8.34 29.70 33.85
N PHE A 676 -8.76 30.60 32.95
CA PHE A 676 -9.22 30.21 31.62
C PHE A 676 -8.05 29.90 30.67
N ASN A 677 -7.00 30.72 30.73
CA ASN A 677 -5.73 30.48 30.08
C ASN A 677 -5.09 29.17 30.56
N ARG A 678 -5.13 28.92 31.88
CA ARG A 678 -4.67 27.65 32.48
C ARG A 678 -5.42 26.45 31.93
N TRP A 679 -6.76 26.54 31.87
CA TRP A 679 -7.60 25.46 31.36
C TRP A 679 -7.31 25.13 29.90
N ILE A 680 -7.25 26.11 29.00
CA ILE A 680 -7.02 25.82 27.59
C ILE A 680 -5.63 25.22 27.34
N LEU A 681 -4.63 25.61 28.14
CA LEU A 681 -3.29 25.02 28.07
C LEU A 681 -3.33 23.52 28.39
N VAL A 682 -4.11 23.11 29.39
CA VAL A 682 -4.32 21.68 29.71
C VAL A 682 -4.97 20.97 28.53
N GLN A 683 -6.06 21.52 27.96
CA GLN A 683 -6.73 20.90 26.81
C GLN A 683 -5.79 20.72 25.60
N VAL A 684 -4.93 21.71 25.34
CA VAL A 684 -3.96 21.65 24.23
C VAL A 684 -2.84 20.67 24.53
N ASN A 685 -2.36 20.59 25.77
CA ASN A 685 -1.36 19.62 26.20
C ASN A 685 -1.90 18.18 26.11
N ASP A 686 -3.11 17.94 26.60
CA ASP A 686 -3.78 16.64 26.53
C ASP A 686 -3.92 16.20 25.07
N TRP A 687 -4.29 17.11 24.16
CA TRP A 687 -4.32 16.80 22.72
C TRP A 687 -2.93 16.60 22.12
N LEU A 688 -1.91 17.36 22.53
CA LEU A 688 -0.54 17.14 22.07
C LEU A 688 -0.03 15.74 22.44
N ASP A 689 -0.34 15.26 23.64
CA ASP A 689 0.02 13.92 24.09
C ASP A 689 -0.77 12.83 23.32
N GLU A 690 -2.06 13.06 23.05
CA GLU A 690 -2.89 12.22 22.16
C GLU A 690 -2.29 12.18 20.74
N ALA A 691 -1.90 13.33 20.19
CA ALA A 691 -1.31 13.45 18.86
C ALA A 691 0.04 12.73 18.77
N TRP A 692 0.90 12.89 19.77
CA TRP A 692 2.18 12.18 19.86
C TRP A 692 1.98 10.65 19.84
N SER A 693 1.09 10.16 20.70
CA SER A 693 0.77 8.72 20.80
C SER A 693 0.15 8.18 19.50
N SER A 694 -0.68 8.98 18.85
CA SER A 694 -1.31 8.65 17.56
C SER A 694 -0.28 8.53 16.44
N TYR A 695 0.72 9.42 16.37
CA TYR A 695 1.80 9.29 15.39
C TYR A 695 2.69 8.07 15.67
N GLN A 696 3.04 7.82 16.94
CA GLN A 696 3.85 6.65 17.33
C GLN A 696 3.18 5.32 17.00
N SER A 697 1.86 5.25 17.14
CA SER A 697 1.06 4.07 16.81
C SER A 697 0.53 4.07 15.36
N TYR A 698 0.92 5.05 14.55
CA TYR A 698 0.44 5.23 13.17
C TYR A 698 -1.10 5.26 13.04
N HIS A 699 -1.80 5.79 14.05
CA HIS A 699 -3.25 6.04 14.05
C HIS A 699 -3.53 7.53 13.74
N PHE A 700 -3.19 7.97 12.53
CA PHE A 700 -3.25 9.40 12.17
C PHE A 700 -4.66 9.99 12.25
N HIS A 701 -5.70 9.17 12.06
CA HIS A 701 -7.10 9.62 12.08
C HIS A 701 -7.49 10.13 13.47
N THR A 702 -7.02 9.49 14.54
CA THR A 702 -7.24 9.92 15.93
C THR A 702 -6.66 11.31 16.17
N MET A 703 -5.44 11.56 15.70
CA MET A 703 -4.80 12.88 15.80
C MET A 703 -5.62 13.97 15.09
N VAL A 704 -6.04 13.72 13.84
CA VAL A 704 -6.81 14.70 13.05
C VAL A 704 -8.19 14.95 13.66
N HIS A 705 -8.90 13.89 14.08
CA HIS A 705 -10.21 14.03 14.73
C HIS A 705 -10.11 14.78 16.06
N GLY A 706 -9.09 14.48 16.87
CA GLY A 706 -8.76 15.22 18.09
C GLY A 706 -8.51 16.70 17.82
N LEU A 707 -7.76 17.03 16.75
CA LEU A 707 -7.49 18.41 16.34
C LEU A 707 -8.77 19.15 15.96
N VAL A 708 -9.59 18.54 15.10
CA VAL A 708 -10.84 19.17 14.64
C VAL A 708 -11.80 19.39 15.82
N ARG A 709 -11.86 18.44 16.76
CA ARG A 709 -12.62 18.55 18.02
C ARG A 709 -12.11 19.73 18.84
N LEU A 710 -10.82 19.79 19.15
CA LEU A 710 -10.18 20.86 19.92
C LEU A 710 -10.41 22.23 19.28
N MET A 711 -10.17 22.36 17.97
CA MET A 711 -10.33 23.62 17.24
C MET A 711 -11.78 24.08 17.17
N THR A 712 -12.74 23.16 17.06
CA THR A 712 -14.16 23.51 16.90
C THR A 712 -14.82 23.76 18.25
N ILE A 713 -14.66 22.85 19.20
CA ILE A 713 -15.38 22.84 20.47
C ILE A 713 -14.66 23.73 21.48
N ASP A 714 -13.45 23.36 21.89
CA ASP A 714 -12.74 24.03 22.97
C ASP A 714 -12.25 25.43 22.57
N LEU A 715 -11.72 25.57 21.35
CA LEU A 715 -11.19 26.84 20.83
C LEU A 715 -12.30 27.71 20.23
N SER A 716 -12.78 27.41 19.03
CA SER A 716 -13.64 28.32 18.27
C SER A 716 -14.98 28.62 18.96
N SER A 717 -15.66 27.61 19.49
CA SER A 717 -17.01 27.78 20.06
C SER A 717 -17.00 28.26 21.51
N PHE A 718 -15.83 28.29 22.15
CA PHE A 718 -15.72 28.61 23.56
C PHE A 718 -14.55 29.55 23.87
N TYR A 719 -13.31 29.05 23.95
CA TYR A 719 -12.17 29.85 24.41
C TYR A 719 -11.95 31.11 23.58
N LEU A 720 -11.82 30.96 22.26
CA LEU A 720 -11.57 32.05 21.34
C LEU A 720 -12.74 33.04 21.25
N ASP A 721 -13.98 32.60 21.49
CA ASP A 721 -15.14 33.49 21.50
C ASP A 721 -15.18 34.35 22.76
N VAL A 722 -14.93 33.73 23.92
CA VAL A 722 -14.93 34.40 25.22
C VAL A 722 -13.81 35.42 25.33
N ILE A 723 -12.58 35.07 24.92
CA ILE A 723 -11.43 35.98 25.05
C ILE A 723 -11.45 37.15 24.05
N LYS A 724 -12.39 37.23 23.09
CA LYS A 724 -12.51 38.41 22.19
C LYS A 724 -12.65 39.70 22.98
N ASP A 725 -13.43 39.67 24.06
CA ASP A 725 -13.58 40.84 24.93
C ASP A 725 -12.24 41.24 25.57
N ARG A 726 -11.43 40.25 26.00
CA ARG A 726 -10.07 40.48 26.53
C ARG A 726 -9.14 41.05 25.47
N LEU A 727 -9.09 40.41 24.31
CA LEU A 727 -8.14 40.74 23.24
C LEU A 727 -8.43 42.10 22.62
N TYR A 728 -9.71 42.38 22.32
CA TYR A 728 -10.11 43.56 21.55
C TYR A 728 -10.26 44.79 22.43
N THR A 729 -10.74 44.63 23.66
CA THR A 729 -11.22 45.78 24.46
C THR A 729 -10.30 46.20 25.60
N LEU A 730 -9.41 45.33 26.09
CA LEU A 730 -8.40 45.73 27.09
C LEU A 730 -7.31 46.60 26.46
N SER A 731 -6.55 47.32 27.29
CA SER A 731 -5.35 48.04 26.82
C SER A 731 -4.35 47.05 26.20
N ALA A 732 -3.58 47.50 25.20
CA ALA A 732 -2.54 46.69 24.58
C ALA A 732 -1.52 46.15 25.60
N HIS A 733 -1.27 46.90 26.67
CA HIS A 733 -0.34 46.57 27.76
C HIS A 733 -1.01 45.95 29.00
N ASP A 734 -2.31 45.64 28.94
CA ASP A 734 -3.01 45.01 30.05
C ASP A 734 -2.40 43.62 30.34
N PRO A 735 -2.02 43.30 31.61
CA PRO A 735 -1.37 42.04 31.95
C PRO A 735 -2.16 40.79 31.53
N LEU A 736 -3.50 40.83 31.62
CA LEU A 736 -4.34 39.70 31.22
C LEU A 736 -4.37 39.54 29.69
N ARG A 737 -4.39 40.64 28.94
CA ARG A 737 -4.30 40.61 27.48
C ARG A 737 -2.95 40.03 27.03
N VAL A 738 -1.85 40.49 27.62
CA VAL A 738 -0.50 40.01 27.32
C VAL A 738 -0.35 38.53 27.68
N GLU A 739 -0.86 38.09 28.84
CA GLU A 739 -0.87 36.67 29.21
C GLU A 739 -1.68 35.83 28.19
N THR A 740 -2.85 36.32 27.78
CA THR A 740 -3.71 35.65 26.77
C THR A 740 -3.00 35.55 25.42
N GLN A 741 -2.30 36.59 24.96
CA GLN A 741 -1.52 36.51 23.71
C GLN A 741 -0.38 35.49 23.79
N LYS A 742 0.31 35.38 24.94
CA LYS A 742 1.33 34.33 25.15
C LYS A 742 0.74 32.93 25.03
N VAL A 743 -0.45 32.72 25.59
CA VAL A 743 -1.18 31.46 25.49
C VAL A 743 -1.60 31.20 24.05
N LEU A 744 -2.12 32.19 23.33
CA LEU A 744 -2.45 32.04 21.90
C LEU A 744 -1.22 31.69 21.05
N TYR A 745 -0.07 32.29 21.33
CA TYR A 745 1.19 31.95 20.66
C TYR A 745 1.60 30.50 20.93
N TYR A 746 1.52 30.04 22.18
CA TYR A 746 1.75 28.63 22.53
C TYR A 746 0.81 27.69 21.78
N ILE A 747 -0.49 27.98 21.78
CA ILE A 747 -1.49 27.19 21.05
C ILE A 747 -1.13 27.14 19.57
N LEU A 748 -0.83 28.28 18.95
CA LEU A 748 -0.44 28.33 17.55
C LEU A 748 0.81 27.49 17.25
N ALA A 749 1.85 27.61 18.08
CA ALA A 749 3.08 26.83 17.97
C ALA A 749 2.86 25.32 18.16
N ALA A 750 1.96 24.93 19.06
CA ALA A 750 1.58 23.53 19.27
C ALA A 750 0.85 22.95 18.06
N LEU A 751 -0.23 23.63 17.63
CA LEU A 751 -1.08 23.16 16.54
C LEU A 751 -0.33 23.09 15.22
N VAL A 752 0.45 24.13 14.87
CA VAL A 752 1.15 24.19 13.57
C VAL A 752 2.20 23.10 13.43
N ARG A 753 2.96 22.81 14.50
CA ARG A 753 4.00 21.78 14.50
C ARG A 753 3.37 20.40 14.42
N ALA A 754 2.40 20.11 15.29
CA ALA A 754 1.76 18.80 15.35
C ALA A 754 0.98 18.42 14.06
N ILE A 755 0.38 19.37 13.34
CA ILE A 755 -0.33 19.08 12.08
C ILE A 755 0.57 19.08 10.84
N SER A 756 1.79 19.61 10.94
CA SER A 756 2.68 19.79 9.78
C SER A 756 3.10 18.50 9.05
N PRO A 757 3.17 17.30 9.66
CA PRO A 757 3.35 16.06 8.90
C PRO A 757 2.20 15.77 7.92
N VAL A 758 0.98 16.22 8.21
CA VAL A 758 -0.22 15.99 7.40
C VAL A 758 -0.47 17.16 6.44
N LEU A 759 -0.68 18.37 6.97
CA LEU A 759 -0.95 19.59 6.19
C LEU A 759 0.36 20.32 5.86
N VAL A 760 1.18 19.70 5.03
CA VAL A 760 2.57 20.12 4.81
C VAL A 760 2.69 21.52 4.22
N PHE A 761 1.74 21.93 3.38
CA PHE A 761 1.77 23.25 2.76
C PHE A 761 1.16 24.30 3.68
N THR A 762 -0.03 24.05 4.22
CA THR A 762 -0.75 25.00 5.06
C THR A 762 -0.03 25.24 6.38
N ALA A 763 0.53 24.21 7.03
CA ALA A 763 1.24 24.40 8.29
C ALA A 763 2.47 25.28 8.12
N ASP A 764 3.21 25.06 7.04
CA ASP A 764 4.39 25.87 6.76
C ASP A 764 4.01 27.28 6.29
N GLU A 765 2.84 27.47 5.65
CA GLU A 765 2.28 28.79 5.32
C GLU A 765 1.92 29.54 6.60
N VAL A 766 1.20 28.90 7.52
CA VAL A 766 0.87 29.47 8.82
C VAL A 766 2.14 29.87 9.57
N TYR A 767 3.15 29.00 9.56
CA TYR A 767 4.44 29.26 10.18
C TYR A 767 5.17 30.46 9.56
N GLU A 768 5.02 30.72 8.26
CA GLU A 768 5.54 31.91 7.60
C GLU A 768 5.09 33.21 8.28
N TYR A 769 3.78 33.31 8.58
CA TYR A 769 3.14 34.48 9.18
C TYR A 769 3.23 34.53 10.72
N MET A 770 3.75 33.49 11.36
CA MET A 770 3.94 33.49 12.82
C MET A 770 5.01 34.50 13.24
N PRO A 771 4.84 35.17 14.40
CA PRO A 771 5.95 35.89 15.02
C PRO A 771 7.11 34.93 15.32
N LYS A 772 8.33 35.31 14.90
CA LYS A 772 9.54 34.49 14.99
C LYS A 772 10.64 35.17 15.79
N LEU A 773 11.45 34.38 16.45
CA LEU A 773 12.76 34.80 16.94
C LEU A 773 13.77 34.87 15.77
N PRO A 774 14.85 35.65 15.87
CA PRO A 774 15.87 35.74 14.82
C PRO A 774 16.48 34.39 14.43
N ASP A 775 16.59 33.45 15.39
CA ASP A 775 17.18 32.13 15.20
C ASP A 775 16.15 31.03 14.86
N ASP A 776 14.87 31.39 14.70
CA ASP A 776 13.86 30.39 14.33
C ASP A 776 14.11 29.85 12.91
N PRO A 777 13.87 28.55 12.67
CA PRO A 777 14.04 27.98 11.35
C PRO A 777 13.18 28.66 10.28
N VAL A 778 13.63 28.61 9.02
CA VAL A 778 12.89 29.20 7.88
C VAL A 778 11.58 28.46 7.54
N SER A 779 11.39 27.24 8.05
CA SER A 779 10.26 26.38 7.76
C SER A 779 9.85 25.56 8.98
N VAL A 780 8.55 25.27 9.11
CA VAL A 780 8.03 24.40 10.19
C VAL A 780 8.62 23.00 10.10
N HIS A 781 9.00 22.55 8.90
CA HIS A 781 9.57 21.22 8.63
C HIS A 781 11.00 21.04 9.16
N LEU A 782 11.60 22.12 9.69
CA LEU A 782 12.88 22.12 10.40
C LEU A 782 12.71 22.26 11.93
N THR A 783 11.47 22.35 12.40
CA THR A 783 11.19 22.39 13.84
C THR A 783 11.18 20.98 14.42
N THR A 784 11.29 20.89 15.75
CA THR A 784 11.07 19.65 16.50
C THR A 784 9.70 19.68 17.16
N TRP A 785 9.24 18.50 17.62
CA TRP A 785 8.05 18.39 18.44
C TRP A 785 8.10 19.39 19.60
N LEU A 786 6.96 20.05 19.87
CA LEU A 786 6.89 21.07 20.90
C LEU A 786 7.02 20.40 22.27
N THR A 787 7.90 20.93 23.13
CA THR A 787 7.89 20.55 24.54
C THR A 787 6.69 21.22 25.22
N PRO A 788 5.77 20.46 25.84
CA PRO A 788 4.57 21.05 26.43
C PRO A 788 4.88 22.05 27.54
N TRP A 789 4.12 23.15 27.61
CA TRP A 789 4.20 24.10 28.71
C TRP A 789 3.67 23.43 29.97
N LYS A 790 4.58 23.07 30.87
CA LYS A 790 4.25 22.42 32.14
C LYS A 790 3.43 23.34 33.04
N LEU A 791 2.26 22.86 33.44
CA LEU A 791 1.36 23.53 34.36
C LEU A 791 1.12 22.63 35.57
N ASP A 792 1.18 23.19 36.77
CA ASP A 792 0.68 22.52 37.97
C ASP A 792 -0.84 22.70 38.02
N PHE A 793 -1.59 21.76 37.45
CA PHE A 793 -3.05 21.77 37.41
C PHE A 793 -3.59 20.65 38.30
N SER A 794 -4.03 21.02 39.50
CA SER A 794 -4.43 20.05 40.53
C SER A 794 -5.76 19.36 40.20
N GLU A 795 -5.98 18.18 40.78
CA GLU A 795 -7.29 17.49 40.75
C GLU A 795 -8.43 18.37 41.25
N SER A 796 -8.18 19.23 42.24
CA SER A 796 -9.15 20.20 42.72
C SER A 796 -9.50 21.27 41.68
N GLU A 797 -8.53 21.73 40.88
CA GLU A 797 -8.79 22.65 39.76
C GLU A 797 -9.54 21.96 38.63
N ARG A 798 -9.21 20.71 38.31
CA ARG A 798 -9.93 19.89 37.32
C ARG A 798 -11.39 19.70 37.69
N ALA A 799 -11.66 19.23 38.92
CA ALA A 799 -13.03 19.07 39.42
C ALA A 799 -13.80 20.40 39.45
N ARG A 800 -13.13 21.53 39.71
CA ARG A 800 -13.75 22.86 39.64
C ARG A 800 -14.17 23.21 38.21
N TRP A 801 -13.32 22.95 37.22
CA TRP A 801 -13.63 23.20 35.81
C TRP A 801 -14.75 22.31 35.28
N GLU A 802 -14.78 21.03 35.66
CA GLU A 802 -15.87 20.12 35.31
C GLU A 802 -17.23 20.66 35.79
N ARG A 803 -17.29 21.14 37.05
CA ARG A 803 -18.50 21.79 37.57
C ARG A 803 -18.87 23.05 36.77
N TRP A 804 -17.91 23.92 36.48
CA TRP A 804 -18.18 25.15 35.72
C TRP A 804 -18.67 24.88 34.30
N LEU A 805 -18.13 23.87 33.62
CA LEU A 805 -18.61 23.44 32.31
C LEU A 805 -20.04 22.89 32.40
N GLY A 806 -20.35 22.14 33.47
CA GLY A 806 -21.72 21.73 33.80
C GLY A 806 -22.67 22.91 33.99
N TYR A 807 -22.27 23.91 34.79
CA TYR A 807 -23.06 25.13 35.00
C TYR A 807 -23.26 25.90 33.69
N ARG A 808 -22.19 26.06 32.90
CA ARG A 808 -22.23 26.72 31.60
C ARG A 808 -23.26 26.07 30.66
N ALA A 809 -23.33 24.74 30.60
CA ALA A 809 -24.30 24.05 29.76
C ALA A 809 -25.75 24.42 30.11
N VAL A 810 -26.09 24.45 31.41
CA VAL A 810 -27.44 24.80 31.87
C VAL A 810 -27.75 26.28 31.65
N ILE A 811 -26.76 27.17 31.86
CA ILE A 811 -26.91 28.60 31.61
C ILE A 811 -27.13 28.87 30.11
N LEU A 812 -26.34 28.26 29.23
CA LEU A 812 -26.48 28.44 27.78
C LEU A 812 -27.84 27.98 27.27
N LYS A 813 -28.40 26.90 27.84
CA LYS A 813 -29.76 26.45 27.53
C LYS A 813 -30.79 27.54 27.89
N ALA A 814 -30.73 28.11 29.09
CA ALA A 814 -31.64 29.17 29.52
C ALA A 814 -31.50 30.45 28.67
N LEU A 815 -30.27 30.79 28.24
CA LEU A 815 -30.03 31.91 27.33
C LEU A 815 -30.58 31.65 25.92
N GLU A 816 -30.48 30.41 25.43
CA GLU A 816 -31.01 30.01 24.14
C GLU A 816 -32.55 30.06 24.10
N GLU A 817 -33.22 29.69 25.20
CA GLU A 817 -34.67 29.83 25.33
C GLU A 817 -35.13 31.29 25.15
N LEU A 818 -34.40 32.25 25.73
CA LEU A 818 -34.67 33.68 25.52
C LEU A 818 -34.36 34.15 24.09
N ARG A 819 -33.28 33.66 23.47
CA ARG A 819 -32.93 33.98 22.07
C ARG A 819 -33.99 33.45 21.10
N ALA A 820 -34.42 32.20 21.28
CA ALA A 820 -35.46 31.58 20.47
C ALA A 820 -36.80 32.33 20.60
N ALA A 821 -37.12 32.83 21.79
CA ALA A 821 -38.26 33.69 22.05
C ALA A 821 -38.08 35.15 21.54
N LYS A 822 -36.93 35.49 20.94
CA LYS A 822 -36.55 36.84 20.48
C LYS A 822 -36.60 37.91 21.57
N VAL A 823 -36.44 37.50 22.83
CA VAL A 823 -36.43 38.37 24.00
C VAL A 823 -35.07 39.06 24.15
N ILE A 824 -33.99 38.37 23.81
CA ILE A 824 -32.63 38.91 23.71
C ILE A 824 -32.04 38.57 22.34
N GLY A 825 -31.15 39.42 21.83
CA GLY A 825 -30.40 39.19 20.60
C GLY A 825 -29.07 38.44 20.82
N ASN A 826 -28.41 38.65 21.96
CA ASN A 826 -27.18 37.95 22.33
C ASN A 826 -27.11 37.73 23.84
N SER A 827 -26.19 36.88 24.31
CA SER A 827 -26.06 36.53 25.74
C SER A 827 -25.79 37.75 26.63
N LEU A 828 -25.10 38.78 26.13
CA LEU A 828 -24.69 39.95 26.93
C LEU A 828 -25.88 40.77 27.41
N GLN A 829 -27.07 40.55 26.85
CA GLN A 829 -28.31 41.23 27.20
C GLN A 829 -29.09 40.55 28.33
N ALA A 830 -28.52 39.55 28.99
CA ALA A 830 -29.23 38.76 29.99
C ALA A 830 -28.55 38.78 31.36
N ASP A 831 -29.39 38.86 32.39
CA ASP A 831 -29.06 38.49 33.76
C ASP A 831 -29.45 37.03 33.99
N VAL A 832 -28.54 36.26 34.59
CA VAL A 832 -28.71 34.84 34.84
C VAL A 832 -28.74 34.58 36.35
N HIS A 833 -29.71 33.80 36.79
CA HIS A 833 -29.75 33.21 38.11
C HIS A 833 -29.42 31.72 38.00
N LEU A 834 -28.26 31.32 38.51
CA LEU A 834 -27.80 29.95 38.60
C LEU A 834 -28.20 29.38 39.96
N THR A 835 -28.85 28.23 39.96
CA THR A 835 -29.02 27.38 41.15
C THR A 835 -27.95 26.30 41.08
N VAL A 836 -27.11 26.19 42.10
CA VAL A 836 -26.12 25.11 42.25
C VAL A 836 -26.62 24.08 43.25
N SER A 837 -26.17 22.84 43.14
CA SER A 837 -26.54 21.80 44.10
C SER A 837 -26.05 22.15 45.50
N VAL A 838 -26.83 21.80 46.53
CA VAL A 838 -26.42 21.94 47.95
C VAL A 838 -25.15 21.16 48.29
N THR A 839 -24.79 20.14 47.51
CA THR A 839 -23.56 19.37 47.69
C THR A 839 -22.33 20.02 47.03
N ASP A 840 -22.55 20.99 46.15
CA ASP A 840 -21.45 21.68 45.47
C ASP A 840 -20.90 22.84 46.32
N PRO A 841 -19.59 23.12 46.25
CA PRO A 841 -19.05 24.34 46.81
C PRO A 841 -19.71 25.57 46.17
N VAL A 842 -20.21 26.50 47.01
CA VAL A 842 -20.80 27.75 46.51
C VAL A 842 -19.71 28.54 45.75
N PRO A 843 -19.95 28.94 44.48
CA PRO A 843 -18.98 29.72 43.71
C PRO A 843 -18.61 31.01 44.42
N SER A 844 -17.32 31.28 44.57
CA SER A 844 -16.82 32.54 45.11
C SER A 844 -17.16 33.71 44.18
N PRO A 845 -17.07 34.98 44.63
CA PRO A 845 -17.27 36.13 43.75
C PRO A 845 -16.36 36.14 42.52
N GLN A 846 -15.14 35.61 42.67
CA GLN A 846 -14.19 35.48 41.56
C GLN A 846 -14.63 34.39 40.57
N ASP A 847 -15.14 33.26 41.08
CA ASP A 847 -15.68 32.19 40.24
C ASP A 847 -16.92 32.66 39.47
N LEU A 848 -17.79 33.46 40.09
CA LEU A 848 -18.95 34.06 39.42
C LEU A 848 -18.56 35.06 38.34
N ALA A 849 -17.49 35.83 38.55
CA ALA A 849 -16.98 36.74 37.53
C ALA A 849 -16.48 35.97 36.29
N ILE A 850 -15.74 34.88 36.51
CA ILE A 850 -15.27 34.00 35.43
C ILE A 850 -16.44 33.30 34.74
N LEU A 851 -17.40 32.75 35.50
CA LEU A 851 -18.61 32.13 34.94
C LEU A 851 -19.43 33.12 34.12
N THR A 852 -19.57 34.36 34.56
CA THR A 852 -20.24 35.43 33.81
C THR A 852 -19.55 35.69 32.47
N GLU A 853 -18.22 35.71 32.48
CA GLU A 853 -17.40 35.86 31.27
C GLU A 853 -17.56 34.64 30.33
N MET A 854 -17.48 33.41 30.86
CA MET A 854 -17.58 32.15 30.10
C MET A 854 -18.89 31.97 29.32
N VAL A 855 -19.98 32.57 29.82
CA VAL A 855 -21.32 32.51 29.19
C VAL A 855 -21.69 33.80 28.45
N LEU A 856 -20.81 34.79 28.48
CA LEU A 856 -20.99 36.11 27.88
C LEU A 856 -22.29 36.79 28.32
N ALA A 857 -22.64 36.73 29.62
CA ALA A 857 -23.85 37.37 30.18
C ALA A 857 -23.55 38.76 30.77
N ALA A 858 -24.60 39.55 31.02
CA ALA A 858 -24.48 40.81 31.74
C ALA A 858 -24.07 40.58 33.22
N ARG A 859 -24.69 39.56 33.84
CA ARG A 859 -24.51 39.22 35.24
C ARG A 859 -24.93 37.77 35.51
N VAL A 860 -24.14 37.04 36.30
CA VAL A 860 -24.55 35.76 36.89
C VAL A 860 -24.66 35.91 38.40
N THR A 861 -25.79 35.48 38.97
CA THR A 861 -26.02 35.37 40.42
C THR A 861 -26.24 33.91 40.79
N VAL A 862 -25.95 33.53 42.03
CA VAL A 862 -26.04 32.13 42.47
C VAL A 862 -26.87 31.96 43.73
N SER A 863 -27.61 30.85 43.80
CA SER A 863 -28.27 30.33 45.01
C SER A 863 -28.06 28.82 45.12
N ALA A 864 -28.20 28.26 46.33
CA ALA A 864 -28.15 26.82 46.55
C ALA A 864 -29.55 26.20 46.41
N GLY A 865 -29.65 25.03 45.78
CA GLY A 865 -30.89 24.28 45.59
C GLY A 865 -30.66 22.78 45.42
N ALA A 866 -31.74 22.03 45.20
CA ALA A 866 -31.68 20.56 45.10
C ALA A 866 -30.91 20.09 43.85
N GLU A 867 -31.09 20.79 42.73
CA GLU A 867 -30.50 20.45 41.43
C GLU A 867 -29.88 21.68 40.78
N VAL A 868 -28.93 21.44 39.86
CA VAL A 868 -28.31 22.50 39.06
C VAL A 868 -29.30 22.98 38.00
N ALA A 869 -29.70 24.25 38.09
CA ALA A 869 -30.67 24.87 37.18
C ALA A 869 -30.25 26.31 36.86
N ALA A 870 -30.73 26.88 35.75
CA ALA A 870 -30.51 28.29 35.43
C ALA A 870 -31.79 28.93 34.91
N ARG A 871 -32.00 30.19 35.31
CA ARG A 871 -33.05 31.06 34.76
C ARG A 871 -32.42 32.34 34.26
N ALA A 872 -32.73 32.72 33.02
CA ALA A 872 -32.27 33.97 32.44
C ALA A 872 -33.44 34.95 32.30
N VAL A 873 -33.16 36.26 32.42
CA VAL A 873 -34.07 37.36 32.11
C VAL A 873 -33.31 38.49 31.42
N PRO A 874 -33.96 39.36 30.63
CA PRO A 874 -33.32 40.57 30.11
C PRO A 874 -32.70 41.40 31.22
N THR A 875 -31.46 41.84 31.01
CA THR A 875 -30.78 42.75 31.94
C THR A 875 -31.39 44.16 31.85
N THR A 876 -31.35 44.88 32.97
CA THR A 876 -31.73 46.30 33.04
C THR A 876 -30.53 47.24 32.89
N TYR A 877 -29.31 46.69 32.80
CA TYR A 877 -28.11 47.48 32.61
C TYR A 877 -28.07 48.13 31.22
N GLU A 878 -27.34 49.23 31.09
CA GLU A 878 -27.13 49.88 29.80
C GLU A 878 -25.93 49.27 29.06
N ARG A 879 -25.94 49.35 27.73
CA ARG A 879 -24.85 48.88 26.88
C ARG A 879 -23.69 49.88 26.88
N CYS A 880 -22.46 49.39 27.06
CA CYS A 880 -21.25 50.14 26.76
C CYS A 880 -21.00 50.17 25.25
N GLU A 881 -20.92 51.34 24.62
CA GLU A 881 -20.77 51.47 23.16
C GLU A 881 -19.39 51.04 22.62
N ARG A 882 -18.37 50.90 23.50
CA ARG A 882 -17.03 50.42 23.10
C ARG A 882 -16.86 48.90 23.18
N CYS A 883 -17.18 48.28 24.32
CA CYS A 883 -17.00 46.82 24.52
C CYS A 883 -18.30 46.01 24.41
N TRP A 884 -19.44 46.67 24.23
CA TRP A 884 -20.78 46.07 24.13
C TRP A 884 -21.27 45.28 25.34
N ARG A 885 -20.52 45.27 26.44
CA ARG A 885 -20.97 44.72 27.72
C ARG A 885 -22.10 45.57 28.31
N TYR A 886 -23.02 44.89 28.98
CA TYR A 886 -24.10 45.50 29.77
C TYR A 886 -23.68 45.49 31.23
N THR A 887 -23.40 46.66 31.80
CA THR A 887 -22.87 46.77 33.17
C THR A 887 -23.51 47.93 33.92
N ALA A 888 -23.56 47.83 35.25
CA ALA A 888 -24.19 48.83 36.11
C ALA A 888 -23.46 50.19 36.11
N ASP A 889 -22.19 50.22 35.70
CA ASP A 889 -21.27 51.37 35.77
C ASP A 889 -21.14 52.13 34.43
N VAL A 890 -22.02 51.87 33.46
CA VAL A 890 -22.09 52.62 32.20
C VAL A 890 -22.51 54.06 32.49
N ASP A 891 -21.69 55.00 32.02
CA ASP A 891 -21.96 56.43 32.11
C ASP A 891 -23.16 56.81 31.22
N PRO A 892 -24.25 57.39 31.74
CA PRO A 892 -25.46 57.67 30.95
C PRO A 892 -25.25 58.67 29.82
N VAL A 893 -24.24 59.55 29.93
CA VAL A 893 -23.95 60.60 28.95
C VAL A 893 -22.97 60.07 27.91
N ARG A 894 -21.84 59.50 28.35
CA ARG A 894 -20.80 59.02 27.44
C ARG A 894 -21.13 57.66 26.82
N ARG A 895 -22.03 56.89 27.45
CA ARG A 895 -22.39 55.50 27.11
C ARG A 895 -21.20 54.53 27.14
N ILE A 896 -20.30 54.71 28.11
CA ILE A 896 -19.09 53.88 28.27
C ILE A 896 -18.96 53.40 29.73
N CYS A 897 -18.63 52.13 29.94
CA CYS A 897 -18.31 51.58 31.26
C CYS A 897 -16.96 52.08 31.81
N GLN A 898 -16.73 51.94 33.11
CA GLN A 898 -15.49 52.35 33.79
C GLN A 898 -14.25 51.70 33.18
N ARG A 899 -14.29 50.40 32.86
CA ARG A 899 -13.17 49.67 32.22
C ARG A 899 -12.74 50.36 30.91
N CYS A 900 -13.69 50.65 30.04
CA CYS A 900 -13.40 51.29 28.75
C CYS A 900 -12.99 52.77 28.92
N ARG A 901 -13.52 53.48 29.92
CA ARG A 901 -13.08 54.86 30.24
C ARG A 901 -11.60 54.90 30.64
N GLN A 902 -11.10 53.88 31.33
CA GLN A 902 -9.69 53.80 31.69
C GLN A 902 -8.80 53.62 30.46
N VAL A 903 -9.14 52.69 29.56
CA VAL A 903 -8.38 52.46 28.33
C VAL A 903 -8.34 53.70 27.44
N LEU A 904 -9.46 54.42 27.31
CA LEU A 904 -9.53 55.63 26.47
C LEU A 904 -8.67 56.79 26.98
N ARG A 905 -8.23 56.79 28.25
CA ARG A 905 -7.29 57.82 28.75
C ARG A 905 -5.91 57.68 28.13
N GLU A 906 -5.50 56.48 27.75
CA GLU A 906 -4.20 56.20 27.13
C GLU A 906 -4.09 56.76 25.71
N PHE A 907 -5.23 57.03 25.05
CA PHE A 907 -5.30 57.65 23.72
C PHE A 907 -5.41 59.19 23.76
N GLN A 908 -5.51 59.77 24.96
CA GLN A 908 -5.63 61.22 25.19
C GLN A 908 -4.34 61.85 25.70
N SER A 909 -3.38 61.02 26.10
CA SER A 909 -1.98 61.36 26.39
C SER A 909 -1.12 61.16 25.15
#